data_AF-A0A0P7WY10-F1
#
_entry.id   AF-A0A0P7WY10-F1
#
_cell.length_a   1.000
_cell.length_b   1.000
_cell.length_c   1.000
_cell.angle_alpha   90.00
_cell.angle_beta   90.00
_cell.angle_gamma   90.00
#
_symmetry.space_group_name_H-M   'P 1'
#
loop_
_entity.id
_entity.type
_entity.pdbx_description
1 polymer ?
#
loop_
_entity_poly.entity_id
_entity_poly.type
_entity_poly.pdbx_seq_one_letter_code
_entity_poly.pdbx_strand_id
1 'polypeptide(L)'
;MTSAVLIFLPGYDEIVVLRDCILYDDKRFDCSQRAGRCRPGICFHLFSRLRFHNMLEYPVPQLLRIPLQELCLYTKLLAPINCTIPEFLSKAPEAPPTLTVKHAVQMLKAIDAMDQWEDLTELGYHLADLPIEPRLGKMVLCAVVLKCLDPILTIACTLAHGEPFVLPTQASHRRAAMLCRKRFTAASFSDHMALLRAFQAWQKACSDGWERVFCEKNFLSQATLETIIGMRTQLLGQLRAIGFVRARGGGDIRDVNLNSENWSVVKAALVAGMYPNVILVDRESHCLRAFKEKKVHFHPTSVLSQTQFKKISPVSGQVAAIQSLPTDWLIYDEMRRAQTSASVRGCTAVTPLTVVLFGGCAKMPNGALEEPAVHKDSAVSDSSDSDMEEHSTAHLAQIKIDEWLSFKLPQQTATLVYQLRQKWYSLLLRRIRAPSKPWTPVDEATLQALVSVLTTEERAAGLQQPSGIGQRPRPVSSEEASRLSPWKTASRFPSSVEAAFADEPTEPERVLRMSSSPVLLQVKGHKDKSVSLATHLGDDQSDHCSLVSTERNGSGSSLSLPPGAKFFMSRPSNTGRYFIMKSSNMRNIEISQQKGIWSTTPNNELKLSCAFLESSVVVLIFSVQGSRNFQGYGRMSSDIGPERCQEWGSTLLGGVFKVEWIRKENLPFHFSQHLLNPWNENKKVQISRDGQELEPQVGVQLIQLWQHIPEKAQQRK
;
A
#
# COMPACT_ATOMS: atom_id res chain seq x y z
N MET A 1 -31.02 32.35 -12.34
CA MET A 1 -30.00 31.30 -12.17
C MET A 1 -28.75 31.94 -11.61
N THR A 2 -28.43 31.78 -10.34
CA THR A 2 -27.20 32.30 -9.72
C THR A 2 -26.10 31.25 -9.89
N SER A 3 -24.92 31.67 -10.34
CA SER A 3 -23.77 30.76 -10.47
C SER A 3 -23.18 30.51 -9.08
N ALA A 4 -23.07 29.25 -8.67
CA ALA A 4 -22.52 28.83 -7.38
C ALA A 4 -21.28 27.94 -7.59
N VAL A 5 -20.25 28.16 -6.78
CA VAL A 5 -19.04 27.32 -6.75
C VAL A 5 -18.93 26.67 -5.38
N LEU A 6 -18.72 25.35 -5.37
CA LEU A 6 -18.52 24.55 -4.17
C LEU A 6 -17.03 24.25 -4.01
N ILE A 7 -16.45 24.57 -2.86
CA ILE A 7 -15.03 24.27 -2.56
C ILE A 7 -14.98 23.15 -1.52
N PHE A 8 -14.37 22.02 -1.89
CA PHE A 8 -14.18 20.85 -1.03
C PHE A 8 -12.75 20.79 -0.48
N LEU A 9 -12.62 20.31 0.76
CA LEU A 9 -11.43 19.60 1.23
C LEU A 9 -11.80 18.10 1.36
N PRO A 10 -10.89 17.16 1.05
CA PRO A 10 -11.20 15.73 1.12
C PRO A 10 -11.38 15.31 2.59
N GLY A 11 -12.61 14.94 2.93
CA GLY A 11 -13.04 14.42 4.22
C GLY A 11 -14.56 14.35 4.21
N TYR A 12 -15.11 13.18 3.86
CA TYR A 12 -16.55 12.97 3.69
C TYR A 12 -17.21 12.53 5.00
N ASP A 13 -18.49 12.93 5.10
CA ASP A 13 -19.57 12.44 5.95
C ASP A 13 -20.05 13.41 7.04
N GLU A 14 -20.57 14.57 6.62
CA GLU A 14 -21.66 15.33 7.28
C GLU A 14 -22.03 16.55 6.41
N ILE A 15 -22.67 16.32 5.26
CA ILE A 15 -23.14 17.40 4.36
C ILE A 15 -24.56 17.09 3.91
N VAL A 16 -25.50 17.16 4.86
CA VAL A 16 -26.89 17.60 4.62
C VAL A 16 -27.24 18.40 5.86
N VAL A 17 -27.84 19.58 5.70
CA VAL A 17 -28.07 20.61 6.73
C VAL A 17 -26.88 21.56 6.91
N LEU A 18 -26.76 22.52 5.99
CA LEU A 18 -26.55 23.94 6.33
C LEU A 18 -26.60 24.78 5.06
N ARG A 19 -27.84 25.19 4.75
CA ARG A 19 -28.12 26.36 3.93
C ARG A 19 -28.15 27.51 4.95
N ASP A 20 -27.12 28.35 4.96
CA ASP A 20 -27.23 29.82 5.10
C ASP A 20 -25.87 30.52 5.24
N CYS A 21 -25.66 31.46 4.31
CA CYS A 21 -24.85 32.69 4.26
C CYS A 21 -23.50 32.80 5.01
N ILE A 22 -22.44 33.20 4.28
CA ILE A 22 -21.83 34.56 4.31
C ILE A 22 -20.63 34.65 3.34
N LEU A 23 -20.58 35.74 2.56
CA LEU A 23 -19.55 36.18 1.62
C LEU A 23 -18.30 36.71 2.34
N TYR A 24 -17.09 36.50 1.80
CA TYR A 24 -15.99 37.48 1.83
C TYR A 24 -14.92 37.13 0.77
N ASP A 25 -14.29 38.19 0.25
CA ASP A 25 -13.20 38.18 -0.73
C ASP A 25 -11.89 37.77 -0.02
N ASP A 26 -11.41 36.55 -0.25
CA ASP A 26 -10.22 36.01 0.43
C ASP A 26 -9.24 35.36 -0.56
N LYS A 27 -7.99 35.83 -0.50
CA LYS A 27 -6.85 35.41 -1.33
C LYS A 27 -6.44 33.96 -1.09
N ARG A 28 -6.90 33.34 0.00
CA ARG A 28 -6.67 31.91 0.31
C ARG A 28 -7.38 30.96 -0.66
N PHE A 29 -8.40 31.44 -1.39
CA PHE A 29 -9.17 30.63 -2.34
C PHE A 29 -9.40 31.37 -3.67
N ASP A 30 -8.61 31.03 -4.69
CA ASP A 30 -8.79 31.49 -6.07
C ASP A 30 -10.20 31.16 -6.65
N CYS A 31 -10.86 30.12 -6.09
CA CYS A 31 -12.19 29.71 -6.50
C CYS A 31 -13.30 30.73 -6.21
N SER A 32 -13.14 31.65 -5.24
CA SER A 32 -14.11 32.72 -4.99
C SER A 32 -14.21 33.69 -6.18
N GLN A 33 -13.12 33.89 -6.91
CA GLN A 33 -13.09 34.69 -8.13
C GLN A 33 -13.79 33.99 -9.32
N ARG A 34 -14.08 32.67 -9.22
CA ARG A 34 -14.77 31.92 -10.27
C ARG A 34 -16.28 32.15 -10.31
N ALA A 35 -16.90 32.44 -9.17
CA ALA A 35 -18.36 32.68 -9.08
C ALA A 35 -18.76 34.08 -9.58
N GLY A 36 -17.84 35.05 -9.56
CA GLY A 36 -18.06 36.45 -9.91
C GLY A 36 -17.74 36.86 -11.36
N ARG A 37 -17.31 35.93 -12.23
CA ARG A 37 -16.75 36.28 -13.56
C ARG A 37 -17.74 36.95 -14.53
N CYS A 38 -19.04 36.63 -14.43
CA CYS A 38 -20.06 37.14 -15.35
C CYS A 38 -21.11 38.03 -14.67
N ARG A 39 -21.29 37.88 -13.36
CA ARG A 39 -22.24 38.61 -12.51
C ARG A 39 -21.92 38.30 -11.04
N PRO A 40 -22.49 39.03 -10.07
CA PRO A 40 -22.37 38.66 -8.66
C PRO A 40 -22.76 37.20 -8.41
N GLY A 41 -21.88 36.44 -7.76
CA GLY A 41 -22.04 35.02 -7.47
C GLY A 41 -21.90 34.72 -5.99
N ILE A 42 -22.29 33.52 -5.58
CA ILE A 42 -22.22 33.05 -4.19
C ILE A 42 -21.23 31.89 -4.12
N CYS A 43 -20.29 31.94 -3.17
CA CYS A 43 -19.36 30.86 -2.88
C CYS A 43 -19.76 30.17 -1.58
N PHE A 44 -19.87 28.84 -1.59
CA PHE A 44 -20.16 28.06 -0.39
C PHE A 44 -18.88 27.41 0.12
N HIS A 45 -18.44 27.83 1.30
CA HIS A 45 -17.31 27.25 2.01
C HIS A 45 -17.80 26.15 2.95
N LEU A 46 -17.50 24.88 2.65
CA LEU A 46 -17.95 23.72 3.42
C LEU A 46 -17.03 23.44 4.63
N PHE A 47 -16.81 24.46 5.45
CA PHE A 47 -16.04 24.37 6.69
C PHE A 47 -16.48 25.47 7.68
N SER A 48 -16.34 25.21 8.98
CA SER A 48 -16.68 26.19 10.01
C SER A 48 -15.74 27.40 9.99
N ARG A 49 -16.20 28.54 10.50
CA ARG A 49 -15.34 29.73 10.70
C ARG A 49 -14.15 29.41 11.60
N LEU A 50 -14.33 28.58 12.62
CA LEU A 50 -13.22 28.14 13.47
C LEU A 50 -12.15 27.42 12.64
N ARG A 51 -12.54 26.51 11.74
CA ARG A 51 -11.59 25.84 10.84
C ARG A 51 -10.88 26.87 9.96
N PHE A 52 -11.61 27.80 9.36
CA PHE A 52 -11.07 28.85 8.50
C PHE A 52 -9.99 29.71 9.17
N HIS A 53 -10.24 30.19 10.40
CA HIS A 53 -9.24 30.97 11.14
C HIS A 53 -7.97 30.16 11.48
N ASN A 54 -8.09 28.84 11.56
CA ASN A 54 -6.98 27.93 11.82
C ASN A 54 -6.34 27.34 10.54
N MET A 55 -6.82 27.70 9.34
CA MET A 55 -6.16 27.28 8.10
C MET A 55 -4.90 28.11 7.85
N LEU A 56 -3.88 27.47 7.29
CA LEU A 56 -2.72 28.17 6.76
C LEU A 56 -3.15 29.14 5.67
N GLU A 57 -2.50 30.29 5.61
CA GLU A 57 -2.78 31.31 4.59
C GLU A 57 -2.37 30.85 3.20
N TYR A 58 -1.28 30.09 3.09
CA TYR A 58 -0.80 29.50 1.85
C TYR A 58 -0.56 28.00 2.03
N PRO A 59 -0.77 27.19 0.97
CA PRO A 59 -0.39 25.79 1.01
C PRO A 59 1.13 25.66 1.14
N VAL A 60 1.59 24.59 1.80
CA VAL A 60 3.01 24.27 1.89
C VAL A 60 3.60 24.16 0.47
N PRO A 61 4.74 24.81 0.17
CA PRO A 61 5.33 24.79 -1.17
C PRO A 61 5.60 23.37 -1.67
N GLN A 62 5.49 23.19 -2.99
CA GLN A 62 5.69 21.88 -3.62
C GLN A 62 7.09 21.33 -3.37
N LEU A 63 8.10 22.20 -3.36
CA LEU A 63 9.51 21.86 -3.07
C LEU A 63 9.69 21.10 -1.75
N LEU A 64 8.80 21.31 -0.77
CA LEU A 64 8.87 20.63 0.54
C LEU A 64 8.06 19.33 0.59
N ARG A 65 7.29 19.01 -0.46
CA ARG A 65 6.33 17.90 -0.48
C ARG A 65 6.60 16.86 -1.56
N ILE A 66 7.37 17.20 -2.59
CA ILE A 66 7.67 16.29 -3.71
C ILE A 66 9.02 15.59 -3.52
N PRO A 67 9.20 14.39 -4.09
CA PRO A 67 10.50 13.74 -4.17
C PRO A 67 11.52 14.63 -4.93
N LEU A 68 12.75 14.73 -4.44
CA LEU A 68 13.75 15.70 -4.91
C LEU A 68 14.74 15.14 -5.94
N GLN A 69 14.62 13.89 -6.37
CA GLN A 69 15.60 13.22 -7.23
C GLN A 69 15.79 13.93 -8.56
N GLU A 70 14.69 14.25 -9.25
CA GLU A 70 14.73 14.99 -10.52
C GLU A 70 15.31 16.40 -10.31
N LEU A 71 14.88 17.09 -9.24
CA LEU A 71 15.41 18.40 -8.89
C LEU A 71 16.93 18.36 -8.62
N CYS A 72 17.43 17.32 -7.95
CA CYS A 72 18.85 17.14 -7.68
C CYS A 72 19.67 16.95 -8.97
N LEU A 73 19.13 16.24 -9.98
CA LEU A 73 19.77 16.13 -11.30
C LEU A 73 19.87 17.50 -11.97
N TYR A 74 18.76 18.24 -12.08
CA TYR A 74 18.76 19.58 -12.67
C TYR A 74 19.64 20.56 -11.90
N THR A 75 19.65 20.46 -10.57
CA THR A 75 20.52 21.28 -9.72
C THR A 75 21.97 21.07 -10.10
N LYS A 76 22.42 19.82 -10.30
CA LYS A 76 23.81 19.55 -10.69
C LYS A 76 24.15 20.05 -12.10
N LEU A 77 23.18 20.10 -13.02
CA LEU A 77 23.36 20.67 -14.36
C LEU A 77 23.48 22.20 -14.36
N LEU A 78 22.79 22.88 -13.43
CA LEU A 78 22.66 24.35 -13.42
C LEU A 78 23.53 25.04 -12.37
N ALA A 79 23.88 24.35 -11.28
CA ALA A 79 24.66 24.93 -10.20
C ALA A 79 26.11 25.20 -10.64
N PRO A 80 26.77 26.22 -10.05
CA PRO A 80 28.20 26.41 -10.25
C PRO A 80 29.00 25.16 -9.87
N ILE A 81 30.11 24.90 -10.57
CA ILE A 81 30.92 23.67 -10.44
C ILE A 81 31.32 23.38 -8.99
N ASN A 82 31.62 24.43 -8.21
CA ASN A 82 32.08 24.30 -6.81
C ASN A 82 30.93 24.37 -5.78
N CYS A 83 29.67 24.28 -6.20
CA CYS A 83 28.50 24.34 -5.33
C CYS A 83 27.86 22.96 -5.21
N THR A 84 27.78 22.43 -3.99
CA THR A 84 27.08 21.16 -3.77
C THR A 84 25.56 21.33 -3.91
N ILE A 85 24.85 20.24 -4.16
CA ILE A 85 23.39 20.25 -4.31
C ILE A 85 22.70 20.80 -3.05
N PRO A 86 23.05 20.37 -1.81
CA PRO A 86 22.45 20.92 -0.60
C PRO A 86 22.72 22.42 -0.43
N GLU A 87 23.92 22.90 -0.75
CA GLU A 87 24.26 24.33 -0.68
C GLU A 87 23.45 25.14 -1.68
N PHE A 88 23.27 24.64 -2.90
CA PHE A 88 22.46 25.32 -3.90
C PHE A 88 21.00 25.42 -3.47
N LEU A 89 20.40 24.30 -3.04
CA LEU A 89 19.00 24.25 -2.61
C LEU A 89 18.74 25.02 -1.31
N SER A 90 19.76 25.23 -0.48
CA SER A 90 19.66 26.06 0.72
C SER A 90 19.36 27.53 0.43
N LYS A 91 19.61 27.99 -0.82
CA LYS A 91 19.36 29.37 -1.26
C LYS A 91 17.92 29.61 -1.72
N ALA A 92 17.08 28.57 -1.76
CA ALA A 92 15.66 28.72 -2.09
C ALA A 92 14.92 29.56 -1.03
N PRO A 93 13.84 30.30 -1.39
CA PRO A 93 13.07 31.09 -0.42
C PRO A 93 12.59 30.29 0.79
N GLU A 94 12.20 29.03 0.57
CA GLU A 94 11.94 28.06 1.61
C GLU A 94 12.68 26.77 1.27
N ALA A 95 13.84 26.57 1.90
CA ALA A 95 14.75 25.48 1.58
C ALA A 95 14.22 24.11 2.03
N PRO A 96 14.40 23.04 1.23
CA PRO A 96 14.05 21.70 1.65
C PRO A 96 14.98 21.21 2.77
N PRO A 97 14.50 20.32 3.66
CA PRO A 97 15.35 19.74 4.69
C PRO A 97 16.57 19.04 4.09
N THR A 98 17.77 19.35 4.60
CA THR A 98 19.05 18.81 4.10
C THR A 98 19.07 17.29 4.08
N LEU A 99 18.43 16.64 5.06
CA LEU A 99 18.32 15.18 5.11
C LEU A 99 17.55 14.61 3.91
N THR A 100 16.48 15.27 3.48
CA THR A 100 15.69 14.87 2.30
C THR A 100 16.51 15.00 1.02
N VAL A 101 17.28 16.08 0.90
CA VAL A 101 18.22 16.28 -0.23
C VAL A 101 19.27 15.17 -0.25
N LYS A 102 19.89 14.87 0.90
CA LYS A 102 20.88 13.79 1.03
C LYS A 102 20.30 12.43 0.64
N HIS A 103 19.06 12.11 1.05
CA HIS A 103 18.40 10.87 0.65
C HIS A 103 18.14 10.80 -0.86
N ALA A 104 17.75 11.92 -1.48
CA ALA A 104 17.56 11.98 -2.94
C ALA A 104 18.88 11.75 -3.69
N VAL A 105 19.97 12.39 -3.25
CA VAL A 105 21.32 12.19 -3.81
C VAL A 105 21.78 10.74 -3.62
N GLN A 106 21.60 10.15 -2.43
CA GLN A 106 21.94 8.74 -2.18
C GLN A 106 21.18 7.80 -3.12
N MET A 107 19.91 8.08 -3.39
CA MET A 107 19.12 7.30 -4.35
C MET A 107 19.69 7.43 -5.76
N LEU A 108 20.02 8.64 -6.23
CA LEU A 108 20.66 8.86 -7.53
C LEU A 108 22.01 8.13 -7.66
N LYS A 109 22.81 8.08 -6.59
CA LYS A 109 24.03 7.27 -6.53
C LYS A 109 23.73 5.77 -6.64
N ALA A 110 22.70 5.29 -5.94
CA ALA A 110 22.31 3.87 -5.97
C ALA A 110 21.82 3.39 -7.35
N ILE A 111 21.35 4.29 -8.21
CA ILE A 111 21.00 3.95 -9.60
C ILE A 111 22.11 4.26 -10.61
N ASP A 112 23.31 4.61 -10.16
CA ASP A 112 24.45 5.03 -10.99
C ASP A 112 24.18 6.30 -11.84
N ALA A 113 23.20 7.13 -11.46
CA ALA A 113 22.96 8.42 -12.12
C ALA A 113 24.00 9.48 -11.70
N MET A 114 24.49 9.36 -10.48
CA MET A 114 25.60 10.14 -9.95
C MET A 114 26.69 9.19 -9.45
N ASP A 115 27.94 9.65 -9.50
CA ASP A 115 29.05 8.93 -8.87
C ASP A 115 29.18 9.26 -7.38
N GLN A 116 30.24 8.75 -6.74
CA GLN A 116 30.46 8.95 -5.30
C GLN A 116 30.73 10.42 -4.94
N TRP A 117 31.22 11.23 -5.89
CA TRP A 117 31.54 12.65 -5.74
C TRP A 117 30.38 13.58 -6.12
N GLU A 118 29.19 13.02 -6.38
CA GLU A 118 28.00 13.77 -6.80
C GLU A 118 28.13 14.39 -8.20
N ASP A 119 29.00 13.84 -9.04
CA ASP A 119 29.07 14.19 -10.45
C ASP A 119 28.13 13.31 -11.27
N LEU A 120 27.51 13.92 -12.29
CA LEU A 120 26.60 13.21 -13.18
C LEU A 120 27.39 12.21 -14.02
N THR A 121 26.92 10.98 -14.01
CA THR A 121 27.40 9.98 -14.96
C THR A 121 26.73 10.19 -16.31
N GLU A 122 27.24 9.53 -17.36
CA GLU A 122 26.58 9.47 -18.67
C GLU A 122 25.11 9.02 -18.56
N LEU A 123 24.82 8.08 -17.66
CA LEU A 123 23.44 7.68 -17.37
C LEU A 123 22.66 8.86 -16.77
N GLY A 124 23.23 9.56 -15.80
CA GLY A 124 22.60 10.73 -15.17
C GLY A 124 22.21 11.83 -16.14
N TYR A 125 23.06 12.13 -17.14
CA TYR A 125 22.75 13.08 -18.20
C TYR A 125 21.52 12.64 -19.01
N HIS A 126 21.50 11.40 -19.49
CA HIS A 126 20.34 10.88 -20.23
C HIS A 126 19.08 10.83 -19.37
N LEU A 127 19.19 10.54 -18.08
CA LEU A 127 18.03 10.53 -17.18
C LEU A 127 17.45 11.93 -16.96
N ALA A 128 18.27 12.98 -16.97
CA ALA A 128 17.81 14.35 -16.87
C ALA A 128 17.06 14.81 -18.14
N ASP A 129 17.35 14.21 -19.30
CA ASP A 129 16.66 14.52 -20.57
C ASP A 129 15.32 13.78 -20.73
N LEU A 130 15.03 12.76 -19.90
CA LEU A 130 13.79 11.99 -19.98
C LEU A 130 12.67 12.62 -19.13
N PRO A 131 11.44 12.77 -19.65
CA PRO A 131 10.32 13.40 -18.95
C PRO A 131 9.62 12.45 -17.94
N ILE A 132 10.39 11.69 -17.16
CA ILE A 132 9.91 10.72 -16.15
C ILE A 132 10.92 10.61 -15.00
N GLU A 133 10.49 10.04 -13.86
CA GLU A 133 11.37 9.85 -12.71
C GLU A 133 12.64 9.04 -13.07
N PRO A 134 13.83 9.39 -12.54
CA PRO A 134 15.10 8.74 -12.89
C PRO A 134 15.12 7.20 -12.79
N ARG A 135 14.40 6.61 -11.82
CA ARG A 135 14.23 5.14 -11.70
C ARG A 135 13.54 4.54 -12.92
N LEU A 136 12.43 5.16 -13.35
CA LEU A 136 11.68 4.74 -14.52
C LEU A 136 12.47 5.02 -15.80
N GLY A 137 13.24 6.10 -15.85
CA GLY A 137 14.19 6.37 -16.94
C GLY A 137 15.22 5.25 -17.09
N LYS A 138 15.86 4.82 -15.99
CA LYS A 138 16.83 3.71 -15.99
C LYS A 138 16.17 2.42 -16.47
N MET A 139 14.95 2.15 -16.02
CA MET A 139 14.14 1.01 -16.49
C MET A 139 14.00 0.99 -18.01
N VAL A 140 13.63 2.13 -18.59
CA VAL A 140 13.42 2.29 -20.04
C VAL A 140 14.73 2.15 -20.82
N LEU A 141 15.81 2.78 -20.35
CA LEU A 141 17.12 2.67 -21.00
C LEU A 141 17.67 1.24 -20.97
N CYS A 142 17.52 0.54 -19.84
CA CYS A 142 17.84 -0.89 -19.74
C CYS A 142 17.00 -1.72 -20.73
N ALA A 143 15.71 -1.41 -20.89
CA ALA A 143 14.82 -2.12 -21.81
C ALA A 143 15.21 -1.93 -23.29
N VAL A 144 15.74 -0.76 -23.68
CA VAL A 144 16.32 -0.56 -25.03
C VAL A 144 17.46 -1.55 -25.26
N VAL A 145 18.38 -1.67 -24.31
CA VAL A 145 19.55 -2.57 -24.42
C VAL A 145 19.15 -4.04 -24.36
N LEU A 146 18.18 -4.39 -23.49
CA LEU A 146 17.62 -5.73 -23.41
C LEU A 146 16.72 -6.08 -24.61
N LYS A 147 16.44 -5.12 -25.49
CA LYS A 147 15.55 -5.23 -26.65
C LYS A 147 14.13 -5.64 -26.27
N CYS A 148 13.60 -5.12 -25.16
CA CYS A 148 12.24 -5.36 -24.65
C CYS A 148 11.46 -4.05 -24.40
N LEU A 149 11.68 -3.04 -25.25
CA LEU A 149 11.24 -1.66 -24.99
C LEU A 149 9.73 -1.48 -24.85
N ASP A 150 8.92 -2.07 -25.74
CA ASP A 150 7.49 -1.79 -25.87
C ASP A 150 6.68 -2.05 -24.59
N PRO A 151 6.75 -3.24 -23.95
CA PRO A 151 6.06 -3.48 -22.69
C PRO A 151 6.55 -2.57 -21.57
N ILE A 152 7.86 -2.34 -21.47
CA ILE A 152 8.44 -1.47 -20.43
C ILE A 152 8.04 -0.02 -20.63
N LEU A 153 7.97 0.46 -21.87
CA LEU A 153 7.57 1.83 -22.15
C LEU A 153 6.11 2.07 -21.70
N THR A 154 5.22 1.11 -21.91
CA THR A 154 3.84 1.16 -21.40
C THR A 154 3.80 1.12 -19.86
N ILE A 155 4.55 0.22 -19.24
CA ILE A 155 4.60 0.10 -17.78
C ILE A 155 5.16 1.39 -17.15
N ALA A 156 6.28 1.91 -17.66
CA ALA A 156 6.90 3.16 -17.20
C ALA A 156 5.93 4.35 -17.26
N CYS A 157 5.22 4.53 -18.37
CA CYS A 157 4.25 5.62 -18.51
C CYS A 157 3.05 5.45 -17.56
N THR A 158 2.64 4.20 -17.32
CA THR A 158 1.55 3.91 -16.37
C THR A 158 1.97 4.24 -14.94
N LEU A 159 3.20 3.88 -14.54
CA LEU A 159 3.73 4.19 -13.21
C LEU A 159 3.99 5.70 -13.03
N ALA A 160 4.49 6.38 -14.06
CA ALA A 160 4.76 7.82 -14.01
C ALA A 160 3.49 8.68 -13.86
N HIS A 161 2.37 8.25 -14.46
CA HIS A 161 1.10 8.97 -14.39
C HIS A 161 0.22 8.54 -13.21
N GLY A 162 0.07 7.23 -13.02
CA GLY A 162 -0.89 6.61 -12.10
C GLY A 162 -1.66 5.46 -12.74
N GLU A 163 -2.00 4.44 -11.94
CA GLU A 163 -2.68 3.24 -12.44
C GLU A 163 -4.10 3.54 -12.98
N PRO A 164 -4.52 2.92 -14.10
CA PRO A 164 -5.83 3.18 -14.71
C PRO A 164 -6.99 2.52 -13.96
N PHE A 165 -6.73 1.67 -12.98
CA PHE A 165 -7.77 0.94 -12.23
C PHE A 165 -8.49 1.87 -11.25
N VAL A 166 -9.81 2.02 -11.43
CA VAL A 166 -10.69 2.80 -10.55
C VAL A 166 -11.18 1.90 -9.43
N LEU A 167 -11.05 2.37 -8.18
CA LEU A 167 -11.60 1.66 -7.03
C LEU A 167 -13.05 2.09 -6.76
N PRO A 168 -14.04 1.22 -6.92
CA PRO A 168 -15.44 1.57 -6.67
C PRO A 168 -15.74 1.83 -5.19
N THR A 169 -16.71 2.70 -4.91
CA THR A 169 -17.16 2.98 -3.53
C THR A 169 -17.95 1.81 -2.94
N GLN A 170 -18.74 1.11 -3.75
CA GLN A 170 -19.55 -0.04 -3.32
C GLN A 170 -18.72 -1.31 -3.11
N ALA A 171 -18.95 -2.01 -1.99
CA ALA A 171 -18.16 -3.17 -1.59
C ALA A 171 -18.31 -4.40 -2.52
N SER A 172 -19.44 -4.55 -3.22
CA SER A 172 -19.65 -5.57 -4.27
C SER A 172 -18.79 -5.28 -5.48
N HIS A 173 -18.79 -4.02 -5.94
CA HIS A 173 -18.02 -3.56 -7.09
C HIS A 173 -16.51 -3.59 -6.81
N ARG A 174 -16.06 -3.33 -5.57
CA ARG A 174 -14.65 -3.52 -5.18
C ARG A 174 -14.15 -4.94 -5.42
N ARG A 175 -14.96 -5.96 -5.08
CA ARG A 175 -14.61 -7.37 -5.32
C ARG A 175 -14.55 -7.69 -6.82
N ALA A 176 -15.52 -7.19 -7.58
CA ALA A 176 -15.52 -7.36 -9.04
C ALA A 176 -14.29 -6.70 -9.69
N ALA A 177 -13.92 -5.48 -9.27
CA ALA A 177 -12.75 -4.76 -9.76
C ALA A 177 -11.44 -5.53 -9.49
N MET A 178 -11.27 -6.08 -8.29
CA MET A 178 -10.11 -6.93 -7.97
C MET A 178 -10.06 -8.20 -8.83
N LEU A 179 -11.21 -8.83 -9.09
CA LEU A 179 -11.26 -10.00 -9.97
C LEU A 179 -10.91 -9.65 -11.42
N CYS A 180 -11.40 -8.51 -11.93
CA CYS A 180 -11.03 -8.00 -13.25
C CYS A 180 -9.52 -7.73 -13.33
N ARG A 181 -8.93 -7.05 -12.34
CA ARG A 181 -7.47 -6.84 -12.26
C ARG A 181 -6.70 -8.16 -12.27
N LYS A 182 -7.15 -9.17 -11.50
CA LYS A 182 -6.53 -10.51 -11.47
C LYS A 182 -6.55 -11.20 -12.84
N ARG A 183 -7.61 -11.05 -13.64
CA ARG A 183 -7.69 -11.63 -15.00
C ARG A 183 -6.59 -11.13 -15.93
N PHE A 184 -6.15 -9.88 -15.76
CA PHE A 184 -5.05 -9.31 -16.55
C PHE A 184 -3.67 -9.83 -16.13
N THR A 185 -3.54 -10.59 -15.05
CA THR A 185 -2.22 -11.05 -14.58
C THR A 185 -1.69 -12.27 -15.32
N ALA A 186 -2.56 -13.06 -15.98
CA ALA A 186 -2.19 -14.34 -16.61
C ALA A 186 -1.37 -15.27 -15.70
N ALA A 187 -1.69 -15.30 -14.39
CA ALA A 187 -0.95 -16.09 -13.39
C ALA A 187 0.56 -15.79 -13.31
N SER A 188 1.01 -14.62 -13.77
CA SER A 188 2.42 -14.21 -13.78
C SER A 188 2.94 -13.66 -12.44
N PHE A 189 2.08 -13.59 -11.41
CA PHE A 189 2.39 -13.01 -10.10
C PHE A 189 2.93 -11.57 -10.19
N SER A 190 2.32 -10.75 -11.04
CA SER A 190 2.78 -9.39 -11.34
C SER A 190 1.63 -8.39 -11.47
N ASP A 191 1.69 -7.30 -10.68
CA ASP A 191 0.87 -6.11 -10.87
C ASP A 191 1.23 -5.38 -12.17
N HIS A 192 2.53 -5.32 -12.52
CA HIS A 192 3.00 -4.69 -13.76
C HIS A 192 2.45 -5.39 -15.02
N MET A 193 2.31 -6.72 -15.00
CA MET A 193 1.61 -7.46 -16.06
C MET A 193 0.16 -7.02 -16.19
N ALA A 194 -0.54 -6.83 -15.07
CA ALA A 194 -1.93 -6.39 -15.09
C ALA A 194 -2.08 -5.00 -15.73
N LEU A 195 -1.14 -4.08 -15.43
CA LEU A 195 -1.09 -2.75 -16.07
C LEU A 195 -0.89 -2.87 -17.59
N LEU A 196 0.10 -3.65 -18.02
CA LEU A 196 0.42 -3.86 -19.44
C LEU A 196 -0.78 -4.46 -20.20
N ARG A 197 -1.36 -5.54 -19.69
CA ARG A 197 -2.46 -6.24 -20.37
C ARG A 197 -3.76 -5.44 -20.36
N ALA A 198 -4.03 -4.68 -19.30
CA ALA A 198 -5.18 -3.76 -19.29
C ALA A 198 -5.05 -2.70 -20.39
N PHE A 199 -3.85 -2.14 -20.56
CA PHE A 199 -3.58 -1.18 -21.63
C PHE A 199 -3.70 -1.80 -23.03
N GLN A 200 -3.08 -2.96 -23.26
CA GLN A 200 -3.17 -3.66 -24.55
C GLN A 200 -4.60 -4.04 -24.92
N ALA A 201 -5.38 -4.55 -23.96
CA ALA A 201 -6.77 -4.90 -24.16
C ALA A 201 -7.64 -3.67 -24.42
N TRP A 202 -7.39 -2.55 -23.72
CA TRP A 202 -8.05 -1.28 -24.00
C TRP A 202 -7.75 -0.76 -25.40
N GLN A 203 -6.49 -0.83 -25.85
CA GLN A 203 -6.13 -0.41 -27.21
C GLN A 203 -6.83 -1.24 -28.29
N LYS A 204 -6.99 -2.54 -28.05
CA LYS A 204 -7.81 -3.39 -28.93
C LYS A 204 -9.28 -2.96 -28.91
N ALA A 205 -9.84 -2.65 -27.74
CA ALA A 205 -11.20 -2.14 -27.65
C ALA A 205 -11.38 -0.79 -28.37
N CYS A 206 -10.37 0.08 -28.35
CA CYS A 206 -10.35 1.32 -29.15
C CYS A 206 -10.36 1.03 -30.66
N SER A 207 -9.53 0.09 -31.14
CA SER A 207 -9.53 -0.26 -32.57
C SER A 207 -10.84 -0.87 -33.05
N ASP A 208 -11.56 -1.51 -32.13
CA ASP A 208 -12.83 -2.16 -32.40
C ASP A 208 -14.05 -1.23 -32.11
N GLY A 209 -13.84 -0.04 -31.55
CA GLY A 209 -14.87 0.98 -31.30
C GLY A 209 -15.79 0.76 -30.09
N TRP A 210 -15.35 0.02 -29.07
CA TRP A 210 -16.14 -0.27 -27.85
C TRP A 210 -15.37 0.00 -26.55
N GLU A 211 -14.44 0.95 -26.59
CA GLU A 211 -13.54 1.30 -25.48
C GLU A 211 -14.27 1.75 -24.21
N ARG A 212 -15.38 2.50 -24.34
CA ARG A 212 -16.18 2.93 -23.18
C ARG A 212 -16.74 1.75 -22.41
N VAL A 213 -17.38 0.82 -23.13
CA VAL A 213 -17.96 -0.41 -22.55
C VAL A 213 -16.86 -1.28 -21.95
N PHE A 214 -15.70 -1.36 -22.60
CA PHE A 214 -14.54 -2.07 -22.07
C PHE A 214 -14.06 -1.46 -20.74
N CYS A 215 -13.92 -0.13 -20.67
CA CYS A 215 -13.48 0.57 -19.46
C CYS A 215 -14.46 0.39 -18.30
N GLU A 216 -15.76 0.54 -18.55
CA GLU A 216 -16.82 0.33 -17.54
C GLU A 216 -16.79 -1.09 -16.98
N LYS A 217 -16.74 -2.10 -17.86
CA LYS A 217 -16.73 -3.52 -17.48
C LYS A 217 -15.49 -3.92 -16.66
N ASN A 218 -14.36 -3.28 -16.91
CA ASN A 218 -13.09 -3.61 -16.28
C ASN A 218 -12.67 -2.63 -15.17
N PHE A 219 -13.53 -1.66 -14.82
CA PHE A 219 -13.24 -0.62 -13.83
C PHE A 219 -11.97 0.17 -14.15
N LEU A 220 -11.85 0.62 -15.40
CA LEU A 220 -10.71 1.40 -15.89
C LEU A 220 -11.12 2.84 -16.20
N SER A 221 -10.21 3.78 -15.95
CA SER A 221 -10.35 5.19 -16.33
C SER A 221 -9.89 5.40 -17.77
N GLN A 222 -10.82 5.71 -18.67
CA GLN A 222 -10.50 6.04 -20.07
C GLN A 222 -9.56 7.24 -20.18
N ALA A 223 -9.83 8.33 -19.45
CA ALA A 223 -9.01 9.54 -19.49
C ALA A 223 -7.55 9.29 -19.05
N THR A 224 -7.35 8.39 -18.07
CA THR A 224 -6.02 7.98 -17.62
C THR A 224 -5.28 7.20 -18.71
N LEU A 225 -5.96 6.27 -19.39
CA LEU A 225 -5.38 5.49 -20.49
C LEU A 225 -5.02 6.36 -21.71
N GLU A 226 -5.86 7.35 -22.03
CA GLU A 226 -5.61 8.36 -23.07
C GLU A 226 -4.39 9.24 -22.73
N THR A 227 -4.22 9.60 -21.46
CA THR A 227 -3.03 10.34 -21.02
C THR A 227 -1.77 9.47 -21.13
N ILE A 228 -1.85 8.19 -20.73
CA ILE A 228 -0.73 7.24 -20.80
C ILE A 228 -0.25 7.05 -22.25
N ILE A 229 -1.15 6.95 -23.23
CA ILE A 229 -0.72 6.83 -24.65
C ILE A 229 -0.05 8.11 -25.17
N GLY A 230 -0.49 9.29 -24.71
CA GLY A 230 0.18 10.56 -24.98
C GLY A 230 1.61 10.60 -24.43
N MET A 231 1.77 10.27 -23.14
CA MET A 231 3.08 10.20 -22.48
C MET A 231 4.01 9.19 -23.15
N ARG A 232 3.47 8.03 -23.54
CA ARG A 232 4.21 7.00 -24.28
C ARG A 232 4.74 7.52 -25.62
N THR A 233 3.93 8.30 -26.34
CA THR A 233 4.33 8.90 -27.61
C THR A 233 5.44 9.93 -27.41
N GLN A 234 5.31 10.78 -26.40
CA GLN A 234 6.34 11.78 -26.04
C GLN A 234 7.65 11.11 -25.64
N LEU A 235 7.60 10.11 -24.75
CA LEU A 235 8.80 9.41 -24.26
C LEU A 235 9.52 8.65 -25.38
N LEU A 236 8.78 7.98 -26.27
CA LEU A 236 9.37 7.37 -27.47
C LEU A 236 9.98 8.42 -28.42
N GLY A 237 9.35 9.59 -28.55
CA GLY A 237 9.89 10.72 -29.28
C GLY A 237 11.25 11.18 -28.73
N GLN A 238 11.36 11.29 -27.40
CA GLN A 238 12.61 11.67 -26.74
C GLN A 238 13.70 10.60 -26.92
N LEU A 239 13.37 9.30 -26.79
CA LEU A 239 14.33 8.22 -27.06
C LEU A 239 14.86 8.24 -28.50
N ARG A 240 14.05 8.69 -29.46
CA ARG A 240 14.49 8.90 -30.85
C ARG A 240 15.39 10.12 -30.99
N ALA A 241 15.05 11.22 -30.33
CA ALA A 241 15.85 12.45 -30.34
C ALA A 241 17.26 12.22 -29.77
N ILE A 242 17.36 11.48 -28.67
CA ILE A 242 18.64 11.10 -28.03
C ILE A 242 19.40 10.05 -28.85
N GLY A 243 18.71 9.29 -29.71
CA GLY A 243 19.32 8.29 -30.60
C GLY A 243 19.34 6.85 -30.06
N PHE A 244 18.61 6.58 -28.97
CA PHE A 244 18.39 5.22 -28.46
C PHE A 244 17.44 4.40 -29.35
N VAL A 245 16.55 5.05 -30.10
CA VAL A 245 15.67 4.42 -31.09
C VAL A 245 15.85 5.08 -32.44
N ARG A 246 16.25 4.31 -33.45
CA ARG A 246 16.52 4.79 -34.80
C ARG A 246 15.29 4.65 -35.71
N ALA A 247 15.25 5.44 -36.77
CA ALA A 247 14.19 5.34 -37.77
C ALA A 247 14.33 4.10 -38.66
N ARG A 248 15.57 3.70 -38.97
CA ARG A 248 15.92 2.57 -39.85
C ARG A 248 17.25 1.92 -39.44
N GLY A 249 17.42 0.66 -39.80
CA GLY A 249 18.64 -0.12 -39.56
C GLY A 249 18.70 -0.74 -38.16
N GLY A 250 19.91 -1.13 -37.73
CA GLY A 250 20.13 -1.59 -36.35
C GLY A 250 19.74 -0.50 -35.35
N GLY A 251 19.08 -0.88 -34.26
CA GLY A 251 18.48 0.03 -33.28
C GLY A 251 17.14 0.66 -33.72
N ASP A 252 16.52 0.20 -34.82
CA ASP A 252 15.14 0.62 -35.14
C ASP A 252 14.12 0.10 -34.11
N ILE A 253 12.88 0.57 -34.22
CA ILE A 253 11.82 0.16 -33.29
C ILE A 253 11.55 -1.36 -33.27
N ARG A 254 11.91 -2.10 -34.33
CA ARG A 254 11.75 -3.57 -34.36
C ARG A 254 12.93 -4.22 -33.64
N ASP A 255 14.14 -3.75 -33.89
CA ASP A 255 15.35 -4.26 -33.27
C ASP A 255 15.34 -4.09 -31.75
N VAL A 256 14.91 -2.93 -31.23
CA VAL A 256 14.80 -2.70 -29.76
C VAL A 256 13.65 -3.46 -29.09
N ASN A 257 12.96 -4.33 -29.83
CA ASN A 257 11.80 -5.12 -29.36
C ASN A 257 11.90 -6.62 -29.65
N LEU A 258 13.07 -7.13 -30.06
CA LEU A 258 13.26 -8.56 -30.35
C LEU A 258 12.90 -9.49 -29.18
N ASN A 259 13.05 -9.02 -27.94
CA ASN A 259 12.77 -9.77 -26.72
C ASN A 259 11.48 -9.30 -26.00
N SER A 260 10.66 -8.46 -26.62
CA SER A 260 9.45 -7.92 -25.97
C SER A 260 8.39 -8.95 -25.64
N GLU A 261 8.39 -10.10 -26.33
CA GLU A 261 7.54 -11.25 -25.99
C GLU A 261 8.09 -12.09 -24.83
N ASN A 262 9.32 -11.85 -24.36
CA ASN A 262 9.93 -12.63 -23.28
C ASN A 262 9.76 -11.92 -21.93
N TRP A 263 8.90 -12.47 -21.07
CA TRP A 263 8.53 -11.85 -19.81
C TRP A 263 9.68 -11.85 -18.80
N SER A 264 10.58 -12.84 -18.88
CA SER A 264 11.78 -12.89 -18.03
C SER A 264 12.72 -11.71 -18.31
N VAL A 265 12.83 -11.31 -19.58
CA VAL A 265 13.63 -10.16 -20.00
C VAL A 265 12.95 -8.85 -19.62
N VAL A 266 11.62 -8.79 -19.68
CA VAL A 266 10.86 -7.63 -19.18
C VAL A 266 11.02 -7.49 -17.66
N LYS A 267 10.94 -8.58 -16.90
CA LYS A 267 11.22 -8.59 -15.45
C LYS A 267 12.64 -8.11 -15.13
N ALA A 268 13.64 -8.48 -15.93
CA ALA A 268 15.00 -7.97 -15.76
C ALA A 268 15.08 -6.44 -15.88
N ALA A 269 14.41 -5.86 -16.88
CA ALA A 269 14.33 -4.40 -17.00
C ALA A 269 13.58 -3.77 -15.81
N LEU A 270 12.47 -4.38 -15.36
CA LEU A 270 11.75 -3.93 -14.16
C LEU A 270 12.65 -3.94 -12.92
N VAL A 271 13.43 -5.01 -12.70
CA VAL A 271 14.38 -5.09 -11.56
C VAL A 271 15.40 -3.96 -11.64
N ALA A 272 15.97 -3.70 -12.81
CA ALA A 272 16.97 -2.64 -12.99
C ALA A 272 16.41 -1.23 -12.70
N GLY A 273 15.13 -1.00 -12.95
CA GLY A 273 14.44 0.26 -12.65
C GLY A 273 13.95 0.40 -11.22
N MET A 274 13.44 -0.70 -10.65
CA MET A 274 12.84 -0.71 -9.32
C MET A 274 13.88 -0.79 -8.21
N TYR A 275 15.08 -1.30 -8.47
CA TYR A 275 16.14 -1.32 -7.47
C TYR A 275 16.38 0.06 -6.83
N PRO A 276 16.45 0.20 -5.49
CA PRO A 276 16.58 -0.84 -4.46
C PRO A 276 15.26 -1.36 -3.86
N ASN A 277 14.12 -1.16 -4.51
CA ASN A 277 12.80 -1.61 -4.05
C ASN A 277 12.60 -3.12 -4.25
N VAL A 278 13.34 -3.90 -3.46
CA VAL A 278 13.32 -5.36 -3.44
C VAL A 278 12.79 -5.85 -2.09
N ILE A 279 12.08 -6.98 -2.13
CA ILE A 279 11.57 -7.70 -0.97
C ILE A 279 12.10 -9.13 -1.02
N LEU A 280 12.59 -9.59 0.12
CA LEU A 280 12.89 -10.99 0.40
C LEU A 280 11.70 -11.61 1.15
N VAL A 281 11.22 -12.73 0.65
CA VAL A 281 10.17 -13.53 1.28
C VAL A 281 10.82 -14.45 2.30
N ASP A 282 10.40 -14.32 3.55
CA ASP A 282 10.83 -15.17 4.63
C ASP A 282 9.78 -16.26 4.85
N ARG A 283 10.08 -17.47 4.38
CA ARG A 283 9.15 -18.61 4.42
C ARG A 283 8.95 -19.14 5.83
N GLU A 284 9.96 -19.09 6.68
CA GLU A 284 9.93 -19.60 8.05
C GLU A 284 9.06 -18.72 8.95
N SER A 285 9.27 -17.41 8.90
CA SER A 285 8.51 -16.45 9.70
C SER A 285 7.23 -15.95 9.01
N HIS A 286 6.94 -16.44 7.80
CA HIS A 286 5.84 -16.01 6.95
C HIS A 286 5.72 -14.48 6.85
N CYS A 287 6.86 -13.82 6.63
CA CYS A 287 6.90 -12.36 6.52
C CYS A 287 7.63 -11.90 5.27
N LEU A 288 7.37 -10.65 4.88
CA LEU A 288 8.07 -9.98 3.79
C LEU A 288 9.05 -8.98 4.40
N ARG A 289 10.32 -9.06 4.01
CA ARG A 289 11.41 -8.19 4.48
C ARG A 289 11.90 -7.31 3.34
N ALA A 290 11.99 -6.01 3.58
CA ALA A 290 12.69 -5.06 2.72
C ALA A 290 13.91 -4.51 3.46
N PHE A 291 14.82 -3.84 2.74
CA PHE A 291 16.10 -3.38 3.31
C PHE A 291 16.01 -2.73 4.70
N LYS A 292 15.08 -1.79 4.90
CA LYS A 292 14.87 -1.09 6.19
C LYS A 292 13.70 -1.64 7.01
N GLU A 293 12.85 -2.48 6.42
CA GLU A 293 11.58 -2.89 7.02
C GLU A 293 11.49 -4.40 7.21
N LYS A 294 11.39 -4.82 8.48
CA LYS A 294 11.33 -6.24 8.83
C LYS A 294 9.96 -6.87 8.62
N LYS A 295 8.89 -6.08 8.54
CA LYS A 295 7.52 -6.58 8.37
C LYS A 295 6.74 -5.75 7.35
N VAL A 296 6.65 -6.29 6.14
CA VAL A 296 5.94 -5.70 5.01
C VAL A 296 4.71 -6.55 4.65
N HIS A 297 3.66 -5.92 4.14
CA HIS A 297 2.42 -6.55 3.69
C HIS A 297 2.11 -6.13 2.26
N PHE A 298 1.41 -6.97 1.51
CA PHE A 298 0.84 -6.54 0.24
C PHE A 298 -0.26 -5.51 0.49
N HIS A 299 -0.26 -4.43 -0.29
CA HIS A 299 -1.38 -3.50 -0.27
C HIS A 299 -2.64 -4.20 -0.81
N PRO A 300 -3.86 -3.92 -0.28
CA PRO A 300 -5.09 -4.59 -0.70
C PRO A 300 -5.45 -4.49 -2.19
N THR A 301 -4.88 -3.52 -2.91
CA THR A 301 -5.07 -3.36 -4.36
C THR A 301 -4.11 -4.20 -5.20
N SER A 302 -3.05 -4.76 -4.60
CA SER A 302 -2.13 -5.65 -5.30
C SER A 302 -2.79 -6.99 -5.59
N VAL A 303 -2.53 -7.54 -6.77
CA VAL A 303 -3.02 -8.87 -7.16
C VAL A 303 -2.41 -10.00 -6.32
N LEU A 304 -1.28 -9.73 -5.65
CA LEU A 304 -0.61 -10.66 -4.74
C LEU A 304 -1.23 -10.66 -3.33
N SER A 305 -2.02 -9.64 -3.00
CA SER A 305 -2.83 -9.64 -1.78
C SER A 305 -3.96 -10.65 -1.93
N GLN A 306 -3.76 -11.89 -1.47
CA GLN A 306 -4.81 -12.92 -1.51
C GLN A 306 -5.93 -12.62 -0.50
N THR A 307 -6.85 -11.72 -0.84
CA THR A 307 -8.15 -11.58 -0.17
C THR A 307 -9.12 -12.65 -0.66
N GLN A 308 -8.74 -13.92 -0.55
CA GLN A 308 -9.67 -15.02 -0.82
C GLN A 308 -10.67 -15.12 0.33
N PHE A 309 -11.83 -14.50 0.10
CA PHE A 309 -13.11 -14.76 0.76
C PHE A 309 -13.24 -14.36 2.24
N LYS A 310 -14.43 -13.86 2.59
CA LYS A 310 -14.85 -13.38 3.92
C LYS A 310 -14.71 -14.40 5.08
N LYS A 311 -14.05 -15.53 4.89
CA LYS A 311 -13.92 -16.62 5.87
C LYS A 311 -12.49 -16.79 6.43
N ILE A 312 -11.50 -16.07 5.92
CA ILE A 312 -10.10 -16.21 6.35
C ILE A 312 -9.64 -14.92 7.03
N SER A 313 -9.07 -15.05 8.24
CA SER A 313 -8.48 -13.93 8.99
C SER A 313 -7.38 -13.23 8.16
N PRO A 314 -7.18 -11.90 8.27
CA PRO A 314 -6.15 -11.17 7.52
C PRO A 314 -4.74 -11.76 7.68
N VAL A 315 -4.43 -12.30 8.85
CA VAL A 315 -3.15 -12.95 9.16
C VAL A 315 -3.00 -14.26 8.36
N SER A 316 -4.05 -15.08 8.34
CA SER A 316 -4.08 -16.34 7.59
C SER A 316 -4.04 -16.11 6.07
N GLY A 317 -4.62 -15.00 5.58
CA GLY A 317 -4.56 -14.62 4.17
C GLY A 317 -3.16 -14.23 3.69
N GLN A 318 -2.37 -13.56 4.55
CA GLN A 318 -0.97 -13.23 4.23
C GLN A 318 -0.09 -14.48 4.17
N VAL A 319 -0.26 -15.41 5.10
CA VAL A 319 0.50 -16.68 5.11
C VAL A 319 0.23 -17.46 3.82
N ALA A 320 -1.04 -17.62 3.43
CA ALA A 320 -1.41 -18.29 2.19
C ALA A 320 -0.87 -17.56 0.94
N ALA A 321 -0.91 -16.22 0.92
CA ALA A 321 -0.33 -15.43 -0.15
C ALA A 321 1.16 -15.68 -0.29
N ILE A 322 1.91 -15.63 0.83
CA ILE A 322 3.34 -15.89 0.86
C ILE A 322 3.63 -17.30 0.37
N GLN A 323 2.98 -18.32 0.95
CA GLN A 323 3.16 -19.72 0.57
C GLN A 323 2.91 -19.98 -0.92
N SER A 324 1.96 -19.26 -1.54
CA SER A 324 1.66 -19.41 -2.96
C SER A 324 2.68 -18.81 -3.93
N LEU A 325 3.62 -17.98 -3.44
CA LEU A 325 4.60 -17.33 -4.30
C LEU A 325 5.56 -18.37 -4.90
N PRO A 326 5.86 -18.30 -6.22
CA PRO A 326 6.75 -19.25 -6.88
C PRO A 326 8.23 -19.02 -6.55
N THR A 327 8.57 -17.81 -6.10
CA THR A 327 9.95 -17.41 -5.77
C THR A 327 9.97 -16.60 -4.48
N ASP A 328 11.14 -16.49 -3.88
CA ASP A 328 11.33 -15.75 -2.63
C ASP A 328 11.72 -14.28 -2.83
N TRP A 329 11.64 -13.79 -4.06
CA TRP A 329 12.08 -12.45 -4.44
C TRP A 329 10.97 -11.69 -5.13
N LEU A 330 10.73 -10.48 -4.66
CA LEU A 330 9.76 -9.56 -5.26
C LEU A 330 10.39 -8.19 -5.45
N ILE A 331 9.95 -7.48 -6.48
CA ILE A 331 10.15 -6.04 -6.61
C ILE A 331 8.84 -5.31 -6.35
N TYR A 332 8.91 -4.04 -5.95
CA TYR A 332 7.75 -3.18 -5.74
C TYR A 332 8.00 -1.76 -6.26
N ASP A 333 6.92 -1.04 -6.53
CA ASP A 333 6.96 0.35 -7.01
C ASP A 333 6.94 1.33 -5.83
N GLU A 334 5.89 1.28 -5.01
CA GLU A 334 5.71 2.16 -3.85
C GLU A 334 5.58 1.39 -2.54
N MET A 335 6.13 1.98 -1.47
CA MET A 335 5.89 1.54 -0.08
C MET A 335 5.17 2.63 0.70
N ARG A 336 4.02 2.29 1.30
CA ARG A 336 3.28 3.13 2.23
C ARG A 336 3.49 2.65 3.65
N ARG A 337 4.03 3.53 4.49
CA ARG A 337 4.28 3.25 5.91
C ARG A 337 3.07 3.66 6.74
N ALA A 338 2.55 2.72 7.52
CA ALA A 338 1.66 2.98 8.65
C ALA A 338 2.46 2.87 9.96
N GLN A 339 1.87 3.28 11.10
CA GLN A 339 2.56 3.33 12.40
C GLN A 339 3.25 2.01 12.83
N THR A 340 2.72 0.85 12.42
CA THR A 340 3.22 -0.46 12.86
C THR A 340 3.49 -1.45 11.73
N SER A 341 3.26 -1.04 10.48
CA SER A 341 3.42 -1.92 9.31
C SER A 341 3.68 -1.11 8.05
N ALA A 342 4.46 -1.70 7.14
CA ALA A 342 4.60 -1.19 5.79
C ALA A 342 3.71 -2.00 4.83
N SER A 343 3.10 -1.32 3.86
CA SER A 343 2.35 -1.95 2.77
C SER A 343 2.96 -1.56 1.43
N VAL A 344 3.09 -2.52 0.52
CA VAL A 344 3.71 -2.31 -0.80
C VAL A 344 2.72 -2.45 -1.95
N ARG A 345 2.91 -1.64 -2.99
CA ARG A 345 2.11 -1.61 -4.23
C ARG A 345 3.00 -1.90 -5.44
N GLY A 346 2.37 -2.30 -6.55
CA GLY A 346 3.10 -2.57 -7.80
C GLY A 346 4.06 -3.75 -7.66
N CYS A 347 3.61 -4.85 -7.07
CA CYS A 347 4.50 -5.97 -6.76
C CYS A 347 4.69 -6.90 -7.96
N THR A 348 5.88 -7.50 -8.12
CA THR A 348 6.15 -8.54 -9.13
C THR A 348 7.12 -9.57 -8.60
N ALA A 349 6.75 -10.84 -8.71
CA ALA A 349 7.64 -11.94 -8.39
C ALA A 349 8.75 -12.09 -9.44
N VAL A 350 9.99 -12.20 -8.97
CA VAL A 350 11.20 -12.29 -9.78
C VAL A 350 12.07 -13.43 -9.25
N THR A 351 13.01 -13.91 -10.06
CA THR A 351 13.93 -14.98 -9.69
C THR A 351 15.20 -14.42 -9.03
N PRO A 352 15.91 -15.22 -8.22
CA PRO A 352 17.16 -14.77 -7.61
C PRO A 352 18.22 -14.34 -8.63
N LEU A 353 18.45 -15.05 -9.74
CA LEU A 353 19.46 -14.58 -10.71
C LEU A 353 19.05 -13.28 -11.40
N THR A 354 17.76 -13.03 -11.60
CA THR A 354 17.31 -11.72 -12.10
C THR A 354 17.71 -10.61 -11.13
N VAL A 355 17.52 -10.80 -9.82
CA VAL A 355 17.96 -9.83 -8.80
C VAL A 355 19.49 -9.71 -8.78
N VAL A 356 20.22 -10.83 -8.85
CA VAL A 356 21.69 -10.84 -8.83
C VAL A 356 22.29 -10.14 -10.04
N LEU A 357 21.70 -10.28 -11.22
CA LEU A 357 22.25 -9.72 -12.45
C LEU A 357 21.91 -8.23 -12.61
N PHE A 358 20.73 -7.80 -12.17
CA PHE A 358 20.19 -6.47 -12.48
C PHE A 358 20.00 -5.54 -11.27
N GLY A 359 20.03 -6.04 -10.03
CA GLY A 359 19.99 -5.21 -8.83
C GLY A 359 21.36 -4.59 -8.50
N GLY A 360 21.42 -3.54 -7.69
CA GLY A 360 22.67 -2.93 -7.23
C GLY A 360 23.38 -2.04 -8.25
N CYS A 361 24.50 -1.47 -7.84
CA CYS A 361 25.35 -0.62 -8.69
C CYS A 361 26.13 -1.45 -9.72
N ALA A 362 26.50 -0.81 -10.83
CA ALA A 362 27.29 -1.42 -11.91
C ALA A 362 28.68 -1.89 -11.45
N LYS A 363 29.32 -1.15 -10.54
CA LYS A 363 30.60 -1.51 -9.93
C LYS A 363 30.36 -2.29 -8.65
N MET A 364 30.80 -3.55 -8.63
CA MET A 364 30.78 -4.36 -7.41
C MET A 364 31.98 -4.00 -6.52
N PRO A 365 31.83 -3.97 -5.18
CA PRO A 365 32.95 -3.80 -4.26
C PRO A 365 34.01 -4.90 -4.45
N ASN A 366 35.28 -4.59 -4.17
CA ASN A 366 36.32 -5.61 -4.06
C ASN A 366 35.95 -6.56 -2.92
N GLY A 367 35.81 -7.86 -3.21
CA GLY A 367 35.30 -8.86 -2.25
C GLY A 367 33.80 -9.18 -2.38
N ALA A 368 33.09 -8.67 -3.39
CA ALA A 368 31.68 -9.00 -3.62
C ALA A 368 31.42 -10.48 -3.93
N LEU A 369 32.44 -11.20 -4.42
CA LEU A 369 32.47 -12.66 -4.51
C LEU A 369 33.41 -13.17 -3.41
N GLU A 370 32.85 -13.80 -2.39
CA GLU A 370 33.62 -14.46 -1.33
C GLU A 370 33.73 -15.94 -1.66
N GLU A 371 34.97 -16.43 -1.73
CA GLU A 371 35.27 -17.85 -1.88
C GLU A 371 34.94 -18.60 -0.58
N PRO A 372 34.54 -19.88 -0.65
CA PRO A 372 34.26 -20.68 0.55
C PRO A 372 35.49 -20.69 1.45
N ALA A 373 35.28 -20.43 2.74
CA ALA A 373 36.34 -20.50 3.73
C ALA A 373 36.85 -21.94 3.79
N VAL A 374 38.03 -22.21 3.22
CA VAL A 374 38.76 -23.45 3.49
C VAL A 374 39.28 -23.31 4.92
N HIS A 375 38.74 -24.10 5.85
CA HIS A 375 39.34 -24.28 7.16
C HIS A 375 40.79 -24.75 7.00
N LYS A 376 41.74 -23.82 7.09
CA LYS A 376 43.14 -24.13 7.39
C LYS A 376 43.27 -24.17 8.91
N ASP A 377 42.81 -25.26 9.52
CA ASP A 377 43.25 -25.63 10.86
C ASP A 377 43.96 -26.98 10.79
N SER A 378 45.25 -26.90 10.50
CA SER A 378 46.21 -27.89 10.93
C SER A 378 46.55 -27.65 12.40
N ALA A 379 45.74 -28.17 13.33
CA ALA A 379 46.17 -28.52 14.69
C ALA A 379 45.07 -29.30 15.44
N VAL A 380 45.25 -30.62 15.48
CA VAL A 380 44.88 -31.61 16.51
C VAL A 380 44.00 -31.12 17.68
N SER A 381 42.77 -31.65 17.80
CA SER A 381 42.28 -32.27 19.05
C SER A 381 40.89 -32.91 18.90
N ASP A 382 40.72 -34.01 19.61
CA ASP A 382 39.65 -35.00 19.61
C ASP A 382 38.20 -34.54 19.91
N SER A 383 37.31 -35.36 19.36
CA SER A 383 36.02 -35.83 19.90
C SER A 383 34.73 -35.04 19.62
N SER A 384 33.73 -35.86 19.24
CA SER A 384 32.29 -35.73 19.57
C SER A 384 31.34 -35.30 18.44
N ASP A 385 31.15 -36.22 17.48
CA ASP A 385 29.86 -36.79 17.03
C ASP A 385 28.61 -35.86 17.06
N SER A 386 28.47 -34.96 16.09
CA SER A 386 27.16 -34.47 15.60
C SER A 386 27.21 -33.68 14.26
N ASP A 387 27.95 -34.13 13.23
CA ASP A 387 28.17 -33.32 12.00
C ASP A 387 27.63 -33.95 10.70
N MET A 388 26.35 -34.34 10.67
CA MET A 388 25.71 -34.76 9.40
C MET A 388 25.12 -33.58 8.58
N GLU A 389 25.20 -32.34 9.05
CA GLU A 389 24.74 -31.15 8.29
C GLU A 389 25.87 -30.21 7.81
N GLU A 390 27.06 -30.25 8.42
CA GLU A 390 28.11 -29.24 8.18
C GLU A 390 28.90 -29.45 6.87
N HIS A 391 28.91 -30.66 6.30
CA HIS A 391 29.61 -30.96 5.05
C HIS A 391 28.94 -30.44 3.76
N SER A 392 27.70 -29.95 3.82
CA SER A 392 26.96 -29.50 2.63
C SER A 392 27.20 -28.03 2.24
N THR A 393 27.72 -27.21 3.16
CA THR A 393 27.95 -25.77 2.95
C THR A 393 29.38 -25.42 2.53
N ALA A 394 30.31 -26.38 2.61
CA ALA A 394 31.76 -26.18 2.39
C ALA A 394 32.16 -25.78 0.96
N HIS A 395 31.26 -25.86 -0.03
CA HIS A 395 31.55 -25.51 -1.44
C HIS A 395 30.67 -24.38 -2.02
N LEU A 396 29.94 -23.65 -1.16
CA LEU A 396 29.11 -22.54 -1.60
C LEU A 396 29.90 -21.22 -1.53
N ALA A 397 29.96 -20.52 -2.66
CA ALA A 397 30.44 -19.15 -2.74
C ALA A 397 29.31 -18.17 -2.45
N GLN A 398 29.67 -16.97 -2.00
CA GLN A 398 28.72 -15.92 -1.67
C GLN A 398 28.88 -14.72 -2.60
N ILE A 399 27.80 -14.30 -3.25
CA ILE A 399 27.72 -13.02 -3.97
C ILE A 399 26.96 -12.02 -3.11
N LYS A 400 27.59 -10.90 -2.74
CA LYS A 400 26.97 -9.81 -1.98
C LYS A 400 26.66 -8.62 -2.89
N ILE A 401 25.40 -8.18 -2.92
CA ILE A 401 24.96 -6.96 -3.61
C ILE A 401 24.50 -5.95 -2.56
N ASP A 402 25.20 -4.82 -2.50
CA ASP A 402 25.10 -3.88 -1.38
C ASP A 402 25.30 -4.60 -0.01
N GLU A 403 25.02 -3.92 1.10
CA GLU A 403 25.27 -4.45 2.45
C GLU A 403 24.26 -5.53 2.91
N TRP A 404 23.20 -5.81 2.14
CA TRP A 404 22.06 -6.60 2.65
C TRP A 404 21.59 -7.74 1.77
N LEU A 405 21.95 -7.78 0.49
CA LEU A 405 21.59 -8.89 -0.39
C LEU A 405 22.76 -9.87 -0.46
N SER A 406 22.48 -11.13 -0.15
CA SER A 406 23.48 -12.20 -0.14
C SER A 406 22.92 -13.43 -0.82
N PHE A 407 23.67 -13.94 -1.80
CA PHE A 407 23.28 -15.10 -2.59
C PHE A 407 24.34 -16.19 -2.42
N LYS A 408 23.94 -17.35 -1.91
CA LYS A 408 24.80 -18.52 -1.78
C LYS A 408 24.60 -19.43 -2.98
N LEU A 409 25.67 -19.69 -3.71
CA LEU A 409 25.66 -20.40 -4.99
C LEU A 409 26.87 -21.34 -5.05
N PRO A 410 26.82 -22.47 -5.78
CA PRO A 410 28.03 -23.25 -6.06
C PRO A 410 29.11 -22.37 -6.70
N GLN A 411 30.37 -22.53 -6.31
CA GLN A 411 31.51 -21.68 -6.74
C GLN A 411 31.55 -21.42 -8.25
N GLN A 412 31.37 -22.47 -9.07
CA GLN A 412 31.40 -22.34 -10.52
C GLN A 412 30.25 -21.47 -11.04
N THR A 413 29.03 -21.68 -10.54
CA THR A 413 27.85 -20.88 -10.87
C THR A 413 28.04 -19.43 -10.43
N ALA A 414 28.54 -19.21 -9.22
CA ALA A 414 28.78 -17.86 -8.70
C ALA A 414 29.76 -17.08 -9.59
N THR A 415 30.84 -17.73 -10.01
CA THR A 415 31.84 -17.15 -10.92
C THR A 415 31.22 -16.77 -12.28
N LEU A 416 30.42 -17.67 -12.87
CA LEU A 416 29.74 -17.41 -14.15
C LEU A 416 28.72 -16.27 -14.05
N VAL A 417 27.94 -16.22 -12.97
CA VAL A 417 26.95 -15.17 -12.72
C VAL A 417 27.64 -13.82 -12.52
N TYR A 418 28.73 -13.78 -11.76
CA TYR A 418 29.53 -12.58 -11.56
C TYR A 418 30.11 -12.06 -12.90
N GLN A 419 30.70 -12.95 -13.71
CA GLN A 419 31.21 -12.58 -15.04
C GLN A 419 30.09 -12.09 -15.99
N LEU A 420 28.93 -12.75 -15.96
CA LEU A 420 27.78 -12.35 -16.78
C LEU A 420 27.26 -10.97 -16.38
N ARG A 421 27.19 -10.69 -15.07
CA ARG A 421 26.87 -9.36 -14.53
C ARG A 421 27.85 -8.31 -15.02
N GLN A 422 29.16 -8.56 -14.93
CA GLN A 422 30.18 -7.62 -15.42
C GLN A 422 30.04 -7.35 -16.93
N LYS A 423 29.79 -8.39 -17.73
CA LYS A 423 29.55 -8.25 -19.18
C LYS A 423 28.29 -7.45 -19.47
N TRP A 424 27.19 -7.69 -18.73
CA TRP A 424 25.95 -6.91 -18.82
C TRP A 424 26.19 -5.42 -18.57
N TYR A 425 26.79 -5.04 -17.44
CA TYR A 425 27.03 -3.63 -17.13
C TYR A 425 28.02 -2.97 -18.08
N SER A 426 29.00 -3.72 -18.57
CA SER A 426 29.92 -3.24 -19.60
C SER A 426 29.19 -2.96 -20.92
N LEU A 427 28.26 -3.85 -21.33
CA LEU A 427 27.39 -3.64 -22.48
C LEU A 427 26.49 -2.42 -22.29
N LEU A 428 25.79 -2.33 -21.16
CA LEU A 428 24.89 -1.23 -20.82
C LEU A 428 25.63 0.12 -20.88
N LEU A 429 26.79 0.23 -20.24
CA LEU A 429 27.58 1.47 -20.22
C LEU A 429 28.09 1.86 -21.62
N ARG A 430 28.51 0.89 -22.45
CA ARG A 430 28.88 1.16 -23.85
C ARG A 430 27.71 1.73 -24.64
N ARG A 431 26.49 1.22 -24.40
CA ARG A 431 25.27 1.66 -25.07
C ARG A 431 24.81 3.04 -24.60
N ILE A 432 24.92 3.32 -23.30
CA ILE A 432 24.60 4.64 -22.73
C ILE A 432 25.54 5.71 -23.30
N ARG A 433 26.85 5.43 -23.39
CA ARG A 433 27.85 6.37 -23.94
C ARG A 433 27.68 6.64 -25.44
N ALA A 434 27.29 5.62 -26.20
CA ALA A 434 27.22 5.71 -27.65
C ALA A 434 26.01 4.93 -28.19
N PRO A 435 24.77 5.44 -28.03
CA PRO A 435 23.55 4.70 -28.37
C PRO A 435 23.45 4.38 -29.87
N SER A 436 24.05 5.21 -30.71
CA SER A 436 24.05 5.05 -32.17
C SER A 436 25.07 4.05 -32.71
N LYS A 437 26.02 3.56 -31.90
CA LYS A 437 27.08 2.64 -32.35
C LYS A 437 26.48 1.27 -32.70
N PRO A 438 26.92 0.57 -33.76
CA PRO A 438 26.42 -0.78 -34.05
C PRO A 438 26.73 -1.80 -32.94
N TRP A 439 26.00 -2.91 -32.94
CA TRP A 439 26.23 -4.05 -32.04
C TRP A 439 27.47 -4.83 -32.46
N THR A 440 28.32 -5.19 -31.49
CA THR A 440 29.43 -6.10 -31.72
C THR A 440 28.96 -7.55 -31.52
N PRO A 441 29.62 -8.55 -32.13
CA PRO A 441 29.27 -9.96 -31.90
C PRO A 441 29.32 -10.36 -30.42
N VAL A 442 30.22 -9.74 -29.64
CA VAL A 442 30.33 -9.94 -28.19
C VAL A 442 29.12 -9.36 -27.45
N ASP A 443 28.61 -8.21 -27.88
CA ASP A 443 27.40 -7.60 -27.31
C ASP A 443 26.17 -8.50 -27.56
N GLU A 444 26.04 -9.03 -28.78
CA GLU A 444 24.94 -9.94 -29.15
C GLU A 444 25.02 -11.25 -28.38
N ALA A 445 26.20 -11.87 -28.29
CA ALA A 445 26.42 -13.09 -27.52
C ALA A 445 26.13 -12.88 -26.02
N THR A 446 26.49 -11.73 -25.47
CA THR A 446 26.19 -11.38 -24.07
C THR A 446 24.69 -11.26 -23.84
N LEU A 447 23.97 -10.59 -24.74
CA LEU A 447 22.51 -10.46 -24.66
C LEU A 447 21.82 -11.83 -24.81
N GLN A 448 22.25 -12.66 -25.76
CA GLN A 448 21.71 -14.01 -25.95
C GLN A 448 21.92 -14.89 -24.71
N ALA A 449 23.10 -14.83 -24.09
CA ALA A 449 23.39 -15.55 -22.84
C ALA A 449 22.46 -15.09 -21.70
N LEU A 450 22.26 -13.78 -21.53
CA LEU A 450 21.32 -13.23 -20.54
C LEU A 450 19.90 -13.75 -20.76
N VAL A 451 19.39 -13.65 -21.99
CA VAL A 451 18.03 -14.12 -22.35
C VAL A 451 17.89 -15.61 -22.05
N SER A 452 18.87 -16.43 -22.42
CA SER A 452 18.86 -17.87 -22.18
C SER A 452 18.84 -18.21 -20.69
N VAL A 453 19.70 -17.56 -19.89
CA VAL A 453 19.79 -17.78 -18.44
C VAL A 453 18.49 -17.39 -17.74
N LEU A 454 17.97 -16.18 -18.03
CA LEU A 454 16.72 -15.68 -17.42
C LEU A 454 15.52 -16.56 -17.77
N THR A 455 15.39 -16.94 -19.05
CA THR A 455 14.28 -17.78 -19.50
C THR A 455 14.33 -19.17 -18.88
N THR A 456 15.53 -19.73 -18.73
CA THR A 456 15.72 -21.06 -18.16
C THR A 456 15.44 -21.06 -16.66
N GLU A 457 15.89 -20.04 -15.94
CA GLU A 457 15.62 -19.89 -14.51
C GLU A 457 14.13 -19.67 -14.24
N GLU A 458 13.46 -18.82 -15.02
CA GLU A 458 12.03 -18.57 -14.84
C GLU A 458 11.20 -19.85 -15.09
N ARG A 459 11.58 -20.63 -16.12
CA ARG A 459 10.99 -21.95 -16.36
C ARG A 459 11.23 -22.92 -15.19
N ALA A 460 12.45 -22.93 -14.64
CA ALA A 460 12.79 -23.79 -13.49
C ALA A 460 12.01 -23.39 -12.23
N ALA A 461 11.69 -22.12 -12.06
CA ALA A 461 10.83 -21.60 -10.99
C ALA A 461 9.32 -21.88 -11.20
N GLY A 462 8.93 -22.58 -12.28
CA GLY A 462 7.54 -22.90 -12.59
C GLY A 462 6.69 -21.71 -13.04
N LEU A 463 7.33 -20.59 -13.38
CA LEU A 463 6.66 -19.39 -13.89
C LEU A 463 6.38 -19.56 -15.39
N GLN A 464 5.11 -19.38 -15.78
CA GLN A 464 4.69 -19.52 -17.17
C GLN A 464 4.98 -18.25 -17.97
N GLN A 465 5.47 -18.44 -19.20
CA GLN A 465 5.68 -17.36 -20.16
C GLN A 465 4.33 -16.92 -20.75
N PRO A 466 3.84 -15.70 -20.47
CA PRO A 466 2.61 -15.18 -21.05
C PRO A 466 2.80 -14.88 -22.54
N SER A 467 1.77 -15.11 -23.34
CA SER A 467 1.74 -14.75 -24.76
C SER A 467 1.23 -13.32 -25.01
N GLY A 468 1.67 -12.72 -26.12
CA GLY A 468 1.13 -11.47 -26.65
C GLY A 468 1.51 -10.22 -25.87
N ILE A 469 2.52 -10.30 -25.01
CA ILE A 469 2.93 -9.17 -24.15
C ILE A 469 3.80 -8.16 -24.89
N GLY A 470 4.43 -8.58 -26.00
CA GLY A 470 5.22 -7.73 -26.89
C GLY A 470 4.41 -7.14 -28.03
N GLN A 471 3.09 -7.35 -28.06
CA GLN A 471 2.21 -6.79 -29.08
C GLN A 471 2.27 -5.27 -29.06
N ARG A 472 2.73 -4.72 -30.19
CA ARG A 472 2.91 -3.28 -30.35
C ARG A 472 1.56 -2.57 -30.42
N PRO A 473 1.39 -1.49 -29.65
CA PRO A 473 0.32 -0.52 -29.85
C PRO A 473 0.20 -0.08 -31.30
N ARG A 474 -1.00 -0.19 -31.89
CA ARG A 474 -1.26 0.40 -33.20
C ARG A 474 -1.14 1.93 -33.08
N PRO A 475 -0.51 2.63 -34.04
CA PRO A 475 -0.51 4.08 -34.05
C PRO A 475 -1.95 4.57 -34.12
N VAL A 476 -2.38 5.36 -33.14
CA VAL A 476 -3.65 6.08 -33.24
C VAL A 476 -3.39 7.23 -34.20
N SER A 477 -4.13 7.29 -35.32
CA SER A 477 -3.91 8.34 -36.31
C SER A 477 -4.28 9.71 -35.70
N SER A 478 -3.50 10.74 -36.01
CA SER A 478 -3.69 12.08 -35.45
C SER A 478 -5.06 12.70 -35.79
N GLU A 479 -5.77 12.16 -36.79
CA GLU A 479 -7.11 12.62 -37.18
C GLU A 479 -8.24 12.01 -36.33
N GLU A 480 -8.04 10.83 -35.73
CA GLU A 480 -9.00 10.19 -34.83
C GLU A 480 -8.96 10.79 -33.41
N ALA A 481 -7.77 11.24 -32.96
CA ALA A 481 -7.61 11.95 -31.70
C ALA A 481 -8.38 13.28 -31.66
N SER A 482 -8.50 13.97 -32.80
CA SER A 482 -9.26 15.23 -32.91
C SER A 482 -10.78 15.06 -32.86
N ARG A 483 -11.33 13.84 -33.03
CA ARG A 483 -12.77 13.58 -32.87
C ARG A 483 -13.18 13.34 -31.41
N LEU A 484 -12.22 13.29 -30.49
CA LEU A 484 -12.41 13.01 -29.06
C LEU A 484 -12.42 14.28 -28.19
N SER A 485 -13.17 15.32 -28.60
CA SER A 485 -13.53 16.43 -27.72
C SER A 485 -15.04 16.72 -27.73
N PRO A 486 -15.71 16.85 -26.56
CA PRO A 486 -17.17 16.84 -26.45
C PRO A 486 -17.74 18.27 -26.49
N TRP A 487 -18.11 18.74 -27.67
CA TRP A 487 -19.23 19.70 -27.78
C TRP A 487 -19.79 19.69 -29.20
N LYS A 488 -20.97 19.08 -29.36
CA LYS A 488 -22.08 19.63 -30.15
C LYS A 488 -23.38 18.93 -29.80
N THR A 489 -24.37 19.77 -29.57
CA THR A 489 -25.69 19.54 -28.97
C THR A 489 -26.64 18.83 -29.94
N ALA A 490 -27.62 18.17 -29.34
CA ALA A 490 -28.71 17.37 -29.93
C ALA A 490 -29.40 17.92 -31.19
N SER A 491 -29.90 17.01 -32.04
CA SER A 491 -31.33 16.90 -32.34
C SER A 491 -31.61 15.76 -33.33
N ARG A 492 -32.84 15.23 -33.26
CA ARG A 492 -33.55 14.31 -34.17
C ARG A 492 -33.56 12.83 -33.76
N PHE A 493 -34.54 12.53 -32.91
CA PHE A 493 -35.36 11.33 -33.12
C PHE A 493 -36.14 11.46 -34.44
N PRO A 494 -36.50 10.33 -35.06
CA PRO A 494 -37.94 10.09 -35.21
C PRO A 494 -38.38 8.73 -34.69
N SER A 495 -39.67 8.71 -34.40
CA SER A 495 -40.49 7.64 -33.86
C SER A 495 -41.01 6.67 -34.91
N SER A 496 -41.36 5.47 -34.42
CA SER A 496 -42.59 4.70 -34.70
C SER A 496 -42.76 3.89 -35.99
N VAL A 497 -43.27 2.66 -35.78
CA VAL A 497 -44.10 1.74 -36.63
C VAL A 497 -43.46 1.22 -37.93
N GLU A 498 -43.65 0.00 -38.44
CA GLU A 498 -44.58 -1.12 -38.19
C GLU A 498 -44.05 -2.38 -38.91
N ALA A 499 -44.68 -3.52 -38.64
CA ALA A 499 -44.37 -4.86 -39.14
C ALA A 499 -44.65 -5.09 -40.65
N ALA A 500 -43.99 -6.09 -41.25
CA ALA A 500 -44.66 -7.16 -42.02
C ALA A 500 -43.66 -8.17 -42.63
N PHE A 501 -44.07 -9.44 -42.56
CA PHE A 501 -43.44 -10.66 -43.10
C PHE A 501 -43.64 -10.79 -44.62
N ALA A 502 -42.76 -11.54 -45.32
CA ALA A 502 -43.12 -12.80 -46.00
C ALA A 502 -42.05 -13.31 -47.01
N ASP A 503 -41.90 -14.63 -46.98
CA ASP A 503 -41.58 -15.60 -48.05
C ASP A 503 -40.15 -15.84 -48.59
N GLU A 504 -39.59 -16.96 -48.11
CA GLU A 504 -38.81 -17.99 -48.81
C GLU A 504 -39.64 -18.67 -49.95
N PRO A 505 -39.11 -19.54 -50.86
CA PRO A 505 -38.02 -20.52 -50.66
C PRO A 505 -37.06 -20.75 -51.86
N THR A 506 -35.99 -21.55 -51.67
CA THR A 506 -35.78 -22.92 -52.22
C THR A 506 -34.29 -23.28 -52.23
N GLU A 507 -33.95 -24.37 -51.53
CA GLU A 507 -32.65 -25.07 -51.44
C GLU A 507 -32.37 -25.95 -52.70
N PRO A 508 -31.20 -26.62 -52.92
CA PRO A 508 -30.59 -27.56 -51.97
C PRO A 508 -29.05 -27.72 -51.87
N GLU A 509 -28.67 -28.14 -50.65
CA GLU A 509 -27.72 -29.18 -50.21
C GLU A 509 -26.16 -29.13 -50.31
N ARG A 510 -25.59 -29.31 -49.08
CA ARG A 510 -24.42 -30.09 -48.59
C ARG A 510 -23.02 -29.42 -48.63
N VAL A 511 -22.26 -29.32 -47.53
CA VAL A 511 -21.76 -30.41 -46.63
C VAL A 511 -21.40 -29.95 -45.18
N LEU A 512 -21.90 -30.70 -44.18
CA LEU A 512 -21.41 -31.13 -42.83
C LEU A 512 -20.54 -30.26 -41.86
N ARG A 513 -21.22 -29.75 -40.82
CA ARG A 513 -21.09 -29.94 -39.33
C ARG A 513 -19.74 -30.33 -38.68
N MET A 514 -19.39 -29.62 -37.60
CA MET A 514 -19.53 -30.07 -36.19
C MET A 514 -19.67 -28.88 -35.22
N SER A 515 -20.54 -29.04 -34.22
CA SER A 515 -21.08 -28.02 -33.31
C SER A 515 -20.97 -28.43 -31.85
N SER A 516 -20.89 -27.46 -30.94
CA SER A 516 -21.42 -27.60 -29.57
C SER A 516 -21.96 -26.26 -29.07
N SER A 517 -23.11 -26.31 -28.39
CA SER A 517 -23.85 -25.18 -27.83
C SER A 517 -24.56 -25.61 -26.53
N PRO A 518 -25.01 -24.64 -25.70
CA PRO A 518 -25.15 -24.77 -24.25
C PRO A 518 -26.55 -25.19 -23.79
N VAL A 519 -26.71 -25.52 -22.51
CA VAL A 519 -27.99 -25.84 -21.87
C VAL A 519 -28.22 -24.94 -20.65
N LEU A 520 -29.42 -24.36 -20.58
CA LEU A 520 -30.06 -23.79 -19.40
C LEU A 520 -31.50 -24.37 -19.36
N LEU A 521 -31.98 -24.83 -18.20
CA LEU A 521 -33.39 -25.20 -18.01
C LEU A 521 -33.90 -24.82 -16.61
N GLN A 522 -35.19 -24.52 -16.61
CA GLN A 522 -35.97 -23.75 -15.64
C GLN A 522 -36.52 -24.54 -14.44
N VAL A 523 -36.95 -23.73 -13.48
CA VAL A 523 -37.90 -23.96 -12.37
C VAL A 523 -39.21 -24.66 -12.80
N LYS A 524 -39.71 -25.57 -11.95
CA LYS A 524 -41.14 -25.93 -11.87
C LYS A 524 -41.51 -26.32 -10.44
N GLY A 525 -42.59 -25.73 -9.91
CA GLY A 525 -43.15 -26.02 -8.58
C GLY A 525 -44.29 -27.05 -8.60
N HIS A 526 -44.63 -27.58 -7.43
CA HIS A 526 -45.90 -28.25 -7.11
C HIS A 526 -46.28 -27.98 -5.63
N LYS A 527 -47.53 -27.54 -5.46
CA LYS A 527 -48.40 -27.49 -4.25
C LYS A 527 -48.95 -28.90 -3.97
N ASP A 528 -49.58 -29.32 -2.86
CA ASP A 528 -50.06 -28.81 -1.56
C ASP A 528 -50.31 -30.09 -0.70
N LYS A 529 -50.18 -30.02 0.64
CA LYS A 529 -51.16 -30.55 1.62
C LYS A 529 -50.68 -30.37 3.07
N SER A 530 -51.54 -29.70 3.82
CA SER A 530 -51.57 -29.45 5.27
C SER A 530 -51.71 -30.71 6.13
N VAL A 531 -51.09 -30.76 7.33
CA VAL A 531 -51.69 -31.14 8.62
C VAL A 531 -50.82 -30.60 9.76
N SER A 532 -51.44 -29.91 10.71
CA SER A 532 -50.94 -29.56 12.05
C SER A 532 -51.32 -30.65 13.07
N LEU A 533 -50.41 -31.08 13.94
CA LEU A 533 -50.66 -31.26 15.39
C LEU A 533 -49.38 -31.69 16.16
N ALA A 534 -49.05 -30.88 17.16
CA ALA A 534 -48.63 -31.17 18.54
C ALA A 534 -47.66 -32.33 18.91
N THR A 535 -46.78 -31.97 19.86
CA THR A 535 -46.16 -32.78 20.95
C THR A 535 -45.16 -33.87 20.50
N HIS A 536 -43.93 -33.99 21.00
CA HIS A 536 -43.47 -33.97 22.39
C HIS A 536 -41.90 -34.03 22.42
N LEU A 537 -41.29 -33.44 23.47
CA LEU A 537 -40.09 -33.87 24.22
C LEU A 537 -38.68 -33.70 23.62
N GLY A 538 -37.85 -32.95 24.35
CA GLY A 538 -36.39 -33.14 24.40
C GLY A 538 -35.55 -31.88 24.71
N ASP A 539 -35.77 -31.22 25.85
CA ASP A 539 -34.67 -30.54 26.60
C ASP A 539 -33.78 -31.65 27.22
N ASP A 540 -32.50 -31.50 27.59
CA ASP A 540 -31.78 -30.32 28.04
C ASP A 540 -30.25 -30.55 28.03
N GLN A 541 -29.51 -29.44 28.18
CA GLN A 541 -28.10 -29.41 28.56
C GLN A 541 -27.90 -29.71 30.07
N SER A 542 -26.72 -30.26 30.37
CA SER A 542 -25.92 -30.11 31.61
C SER A 542 -26.57 -30.27 32.98
N ASP A 543 -26.00 -31.15 33.82
CA ASP A 543 -25.66 -30.79 35.21
C ASP A 543 -24.80 -31.85 35.91
N HIS A 544 -23.91 -31.39 36.81
CA HIS A 544 -23.99 -31.71 38.25
C HIS A 544 -22.79 -31.14 39.03
N CYS A 545 -23.07 -30.21 39.96
CA CYS A 545 -22.99 -30.51 41.39
C CYS A 545 -23.73 -29.48 42.25
N SER A 546 -25.03 -29.74 42.43
CA SER A 546 -25.74 -29.93 43.70
C SER A 546 -25.40 -29.08 44.94
N LEU A 547 -26.42 -28.44 45.53
CA LEU A 547 -26.95 -28.78 46.86
C LEU A 547 -28.28 -28.04 47.17
N VAL A 548 -29.39 -28.77 47.05
CA VAL A 548 -30.42 -29.03 48.08
C VAL A 548 -31.19 -27.84 48.72
N SER A 549 -32.43 -27.70 48.24
CA SER A 549 -33.72 -27.72 48.99
C SER A 549 -34.11 -26.58 49.93
N THR A 550 -35.23 -25.91 49.64
CA THR A 550 -36.55 -26.24 50.21
C THR A 550 -37.67 -25.34 49.63
N GLU A 551 -38.85 -25.95 49.51
CA GLU A 551 -40.08 -25.50 48.87
C GLU A 551 -40.83 -24.38 49.61
N ARG A 552 -41.59 -23.53 48.89
CA ARG A 552 -43.08 -23.51 48.87
C ARG A 552 -43.69 -22.24 48.23
N ASN A 553 -44.58 -22.50 47.26
CA ASN A 553 -45.85 -21.85 46.91
C ASN A 553 -46.02 -20.31 46.92
N GLY A 554 -46.59 -19.81 45.81
CA GLY A 554 -47.67 -18.82 45.87
C GLY A 554 -47.61 -17.67 44.87
N SER A 555 -48.29 -17.87 43.73
CA SER A 555 -49.13 -16.90 42.99
C SER A 555 -48.93 -15.38 43.15
N GLY A 556 -48.84 -14.69 41.99
CA GLY A 556 -49.83 -13.66 41.66
C GLY A 556 -49.42 -12.19 41.74
N SER A 557 -49.58 -11.53 40.59
CA SER A 557 -49.94 -10.12 40.37
C SER A 557 -48.96 -8.98 40.70
N SER A 558 -48.71 -8.23 39.63
CA SER A 558 -48.34 -6.81 39.56
C SER A 558 -49.05 -5.91 40.57
N LEU A 559 -48.31 -5.00 41.20
CA LEU A 559 -48.74 -3.63 41.50
C LEU A 559 -47.55 -2.76 41.95
N SER A 560 -47.58 -1.52 41.48
CA SER A 560 -46.67 -0.41 41.70
C SER A 560 -46.96 0.38 42.99
N LEU A 561 -45.96 1.17 43.46
CA LEU A 561 -45.95 2.36 44.36
C LEU A 561 -45.06 2.17 45.65
N PRO A 562 -44.65 3.24 46.37
CA PRO A 562 -43.39 3.96 46.18
C PRO A 562 -42.59 4.07 47.53
N PRO A 563 -41.93 5.18 47.89
CA PRO A 563 -40.55 5.19 48.36
C PRO A 563 -40.36 5.09 49.89
N GLY A 564 -39.26 4.43 50.30
CA GLY A 564 -38.54 4.75 51.53
C GLY A 564 -38.87 3.94 52.79
N ALA A 565 -38.22 2.78 52.94
CA ALA A 565 -37.80 2.25 54.24
C ALA A 565 -36.60 1.30 54.02
N LYS A 566 -35.45 1.66 54.59
CA LYS A 566 -34.21 0.88 54.51
C LYS A 566 -34.30 -0.33 55.44
N PHE A 567 -34.12 -1.53 54.90
CA PHE A 567 -33.56 -2.66 55.65
C PHE A 567 -32.25 -3.08 55.00
N PHE A 568 -31.22 -3.07 55.84
CA PHE A 568 -29.82 -3.31 55.52
C PHE A 568 -29.63 -4.74 54.99
N MET A 569 -29.17 -4.85 53.75
CA MET A 569 -28.31 -5.96 53.35
C MET A 569 -26.90 -5.41 53.22
N SER A 570 -25.99 -6.05 53.96
CA SER A 570 -24.56 -5.76 54.02
C SER A 570 -23.93 -5.70 52.63
N ARG A 571 -23.51 -4.50 52.23
CA ARG A 571 -22.65 -4.25 51.08
C ARG A 571 -21.32 -4.99 51.25
N PRO A 572 -20.91 -5.87 50.31
CA PRO A 572 -19.50 -6.17 50.14
C PRO A 572 -18.78 -4.88 49.70
N SER A 573 -17.58 -4.72 50.23
CA SER A 573 -16.69 -3.56 50.15
C SER A 573 -16.60 -2.84 48.81
N ASN A 574 -16.53 -1.51 48.89
CA ASN A 574 -16.11 -0.55 47.86
C ASN A 574 -14.92 -1.05 47.00
N THR A 575 -15.16 -1.72 45.87
CA THR A 575 -14.09 -2.12 44.92
C THR A 575 -14.19 -1.27 43.66
N GLY A 576 -13.45 -0.17 43.62
CA GLY A 576 -13.23 0.56 42.37
C GLY A 576 -12.46 -0.32 41.38
N ARG A 577 -12.84 -0.27 40.09
CA ARG A 577 -12.10 -0.96 39.01
C ARG A 577 -11.17 0.02 38.33
N TYR A 578 -9.94 -0.42 38.02
CA TYR A 578 -8.87 0.44 37.54
C TYR A 578 -8.36 -0.04 36.18
N PHE A 579 -8.32 0.84 35.19
CA PHE A 579 -7.88 0.50 33.85
C PHE A 579 -6.75 1.43 33.38
N ILE A 580 -5.76 0.86 32.69
CA ILE A 580 -4.73 1.62 31.98
C ILE A 580 -5.24 1.96 30.57
N MET A 581 -5.30 3.25 30.26
CA MET A 581 -5.66 3.76 28.94
C MET A 581 -4.41 4.30 28.24
N LYS A 582 -4.01 3.67 27.13
CA LYS A 582 -2.83 4.06 26.36
C LYS A 582 -3.24 4.89 25.15
N SER A 583 -2.60 6.05 24.98
CA SER A 583 -2.77 6.89 23.81
C SER A 583 -1.48 7.01 23.01
N SER A 584 -1.56 7.05 21.68
CA SER A 584 -0.40 7.27 20.81
C SER A 584 -0.05 8.75 20.63
N ASN A 585 -0.89 9.67 21.14
CA ASN A 585 -0.72 11.12 20.95
C ASN A 585 -1.07 11.90 22.22
N MET A 586 -0.19 12.82 22.64
CA MET A 586 -0.43 13.73 23.77
C MET A 586 -1.67 14.60 23.55
N ARG A 587 -1.95 14.97 22.29
CA ARG A 587 -3.11 15.78 21.91
C ARG A 587 -4.45 15.15 22.34
N ASN A 588 -4.55 13.82 22.35
CA ASN A 588 -5.77 13.14 22.79
C ASN A 588 -6.02 13.32 24.29
N ILE A 589 -4.95 13.33 25.09
CA ILE A 589 -5.03 13.59 26.52
C ILE A 589 -5.44 15.05 26.77
N GLU A 590 -4.86 16.00 26.04
CA GLU A 590 -5.20 17.43 26.15
C GLU A 590 -6.67 17.68 25.83
N ILE A 591 -7.19 17.09 24.74
CA ILE A 591 -8.60 17.21 24.37
C ILE A 591 -9.48 16.58 25.45
N SER A 592 -9.12 15.40 25.96
CA SER A 592 -9.86 14.74 27.04
C SER A 592 -9.89 15.56 28.32
N GLN A 593 -8.76 16.17 28.71
CA GLN A 593 -8.65 17.00 29.90
C GLN A 593 -9.43 18.32 29.79
N GLN A 594 -9.58 18.85 28.58
CA GLN A 594 -10.35 20.07 28.30
C GLN A 594 -11.87 19.80 28.21
N LYS A 595 -12.25 18.71 27.54
CA LYS A 595 -13.66 18.41 27.23
C LYS A 595 -14.32 17.39 28.16
N GLY A 596 -13.54 16.72 28.99
CA GLY A 596 -14.04 15.69 29.91
C GLY A 596 -14.62 14.48 29.19
N ILE A 597 -14.02 14.07 28.06
CA ILE A 597 -14.50 12.93 27.26
C ILE A 597 -13.35 11.98 26.90
N TRP A 598 -13.65 10.68 26.87
CA TRP A 598 -12.76 9.63 26.36
C TRP A 598 -13.53 8.67 25.43
N SER A 599 -12.82 8.00 24.54
CA SER A 599 -13.30 7.03 23.56
C SER A 599 -12.11 6.10 23.30
N THR A 600 -12.43 4.83 23.13
CA THR A 600 -11.46 3.76 23.16
C THR A 600 -11.71 2.83 21.97
N THR A 601 -10.90 1.78 21.83
CA THR A 601 -11.16 0.78 20.79
C THR A 601 -12.40 -0.05 21.15
N PRO A 602 -13.17 -0.55 20.16
CA PRO A 602 -14.38 -1.35 20.42
C PRO A 602 -14.16 -2.56 21.34
N ASN A 603 -12.95 -3.13 21.37
CA ASN A 603 -12.60 -4.23 22.25
C ASN A 603 -12.55 -3.82 23.74
N ASN A 604 -12.21 -2.56 24.03
CA ASN A 604 -12.19 -2.02 25.38
C ASN A 604 -13.57 -1.52 25.82
N GLU A 605 -14.44 -1.14 24.87
CA GLU A 605 -15.80 -0.65 25.17
C GLU A 605 -16.61 -1.68 25.94
N LEU A 606 -16.62 -2.94 25.48
CA LEU A 606 -17.34 -4.02 26.16
C LEU A 606 -16.86 -4.17 27.62
N LYS A 607 -15.55 -4.13 27.85
CA LYS A 607 -14.97 -4.26 29.19
C LYS A 607 -15.32 -3.08 30.10
N LEU A 608 -15.24 -1.87 29.56
CA LEU A 608 -15.52 -0.64 30.32
C LEU A 608 -17.01 -0.48 30.61
N SER A 609 -17.89 -0.80 29.66
CA SER A 609 -19.34 -0.77 29.88
C SER A 609 -19.78 -1.83 30.88
N CYS A 610 -19.28 -3.07 30.80
CA CYS A 610 -19.52 -4.07 31.85
C CYS A 610 -19.01 -3.59 33.21
N ALA A 611 -17.79 -3.06 33.28
CA ALA A 611 -17.23 -2.53 34.52
C ALA A 611 -18.02 -1.34 35.09
N PHE A 612 -18.57 -0.47 34.23
CA PHE A 612 -19.37 0.69 34.63
C PHE A 612 -20.75 0.29 35.15
N LEU A 613 -21.35 -0.78 34.60
CA LEU A 613 -22.63 -1.32 35.06
C LEU A 613 -22.49 -2.13 36.35
N GLU A 614 -21.40 -2.89 36.49
CA GLU A 614 -21.16 -3.80 37.61
C GLU A 614 -20.55 -3.11 38.85
N SER A 615 -19.89 -1.96 38.70
CA SER A 615 -19.12 -1.31 39.77
C SER A 615 -19.54 0.15 40.00
N SER A 616 -19.45 0.61 41.25
CA SER A 616 -19.82 1.98 41.61
C SER A 616 -18.82 3.04 41.11
N VAL A 617 -17.56 2.63 40.86
CA VAL A 617 -16.46 3.51 40.45
C VAL A 617 -15.53 2.80 39.45
N VAL A 618 -15.39 3.37 38.26
CA VAL A 618 -14.39 2.97 37.25
C VAL A 618 -13.39 4.10 37.07
N VAL A 619 -12.11 3.82 37.36
CA VAL A 619 -11.00 4.78 37.24
C VAL A 619 -10.12 4.42 36.06
N LEU A 620 -9.79 5.43 35.28
CA LEU A 620 -8.97 5.35 34.07
C LEU A 620 -7.67 6.11 34.31
N ILE A 621 -6.54 5.41 34.18
CA ILE A 621 -5.20 5.97 34.30
C ILE A 621 -4.59 6.09 32.91
N PHE A 622 -4.27 7.32 32.51
CA PHE A 622 -3.86 7.62 31.14
C PHE A 622 -2.35 7.62 30.98
N SER A 623 -1.86 7.05 29.88
CA SER A 623 -0.45 7.05 29.53
C SER A 623 -0.23 7.17 28.03
N VAL A 624 0.72 8.00 27.61
CA VAL A 624 1.06 8.31 26.23
C VAL A 624 2.28 7.48 25.84
N GLN A 625 2.20 6.81 24.69
CA GLN A 625 3.27 5.95 24.18
C GLN A 625 4.57 6.75 24.02
N GLY A 626 5.66 6.25 24.62
CA GLY A 626 6.97 6.91 24.57
C GLY A 626 7.20 8.03 25.59
N SER A 627 6.16 8.49 26.31
CA SER A 627 6.29 9.60 27.28
C SER A 627 7.07 9.25 28.56
N ARG A 628 7.20 7.96 28.88
CA ARG A 628 7.75 7.43 30.14
C ARG A 628 7.07 7.97 31.41
N ASN A 629 5.86 8.52 31.27
CA ASN A 629 5.07 9.10 32.34
C ASN A 629 3.60 8.60 32.22
N PHE A 630 2.88 8.59 33.33
CA PHE A 630 1.41 8.62 33.31
C PHE A 630 0.95 10.08 33.27
N GLN A 631 -0.03 10.41 32.45
CA GLN A 631 -0.48 11.80 32.22
C GLN A 631 -1.63 12.24 33.15
N GLY A 632 -1.97 11.40 34.13
CA GLY A 632 -3.04 11.63 35.09
C GLY A 632 -4.09 10.52 35.05
N TYR A 633 -5.13 10.72 35.85
CA TYR A 633 -6.23 9.76 35.94
C TYR A 633 -7.56 10.48 36.16
N GLY A 634 -8.65 9.81 35.76
CA GLY A 634 -10.01 10.29 35.89
C GLY A 634 -10.99 9.15 36.10
N ARG A 635 -12.22 9.49 36.47
CA ARG A 635 -13.32 8.55 36.67
C ARG A 635 -14.24 8.57 35.45
N MET A 636 -14.69 7.40 35.01
CA MET A 636 -15.76 7.30 34.00
C MET A 636 -17.09 7.76 34.62
N SER A 637 -17.73 8.76 34.02
CA SER A 637 -18.93 9.42 34.56
C SER A 637 -20.18 9.23 33.70
N SER A 638 -20.07 8.54 32.56
CA SER A 638 -21.21 8.10 31.74
C SER A 638 -20.88 6.76 31.10
N ASP A 639 -21.91 6.05 30.65
CA ASP A 639 -21.75 4.94 29.71
C ASP A 639 -21.27 5.44 28.33
N ILE A 640 -20.87 4.50 27.48
CA ILE A 640 -20.34 4.72 26.14
C ILE A 640 -21.49 4.99 25.17
N GLY A 641 -21.56 6.24 24.69
CA GLY A 641 -22.56 6.67 23.73
C GLY A 641 -22.24 6.22 22.30
N PRO A 642 -23.25 6.17 21.40
CA PRO A 642 -23.06 5.79 19.99
C PRO A 642 -22.31 6.86 19.17
N GLU A 643 -22.15 8.06 19.71
CA GLU A 643 -21.51 9.19 19.04
C GLU A 643 -19.99 9.06 19.03
N ARG A 644 -19.36 9.42 17.90
CA ARG A 644 -17.89 9.40 17.74
C ARG A 644 -17.33 10.81 17.76
N CYS A 645 -16.23 11.03 18.49
CA CYS A 645 -15.56 12.33 18.52
C CYS A 645 -14.75 12.55 17.23
N GLN A 646 -15.21 13.44 16.36
CA GLN A 646 -14.53 13.77 15.10
C GLN A 646 -13.14 14.41 15.27
N GLU A 647 -12.82 14.95 16.46
CA GLU A 647 -11.57 15.67 16.72
C GLU A 647 -10.35 14.78 16.97
N TRP A 648 -10.53 13.48 17.21
CA TRP A 648 -9.42 12.59 17.54
C TRP A 648 -8.72 11.97 16.34
N GLY A 649 -9.11 12.38 15.13
CA GLY A 649 -8.40 12.09 13.88
C GLY A 649 -8.26 10.61 13.53
N SER A 650 -8.93 9.72 14.27
CA SER A 650 -8.85 8.27 14.12
C SER A 650 -10.25 7.67 14.01
N THR A 651 -10.54 7.06 12.86
CA THR A 651 -11.79 6.34 12.60
C THR A 651 -11.86 4.97 13.30
N LEU A 652 -10.81 4.59 14.05
CA LEU A 652 -10.66 3.30 14.73
C LEU A 652 -11.13 3.33 16.19
N LEU A 653 -11.41 4.52 16.73
CA LEU A 653 -11.96 4.70 18.08
C LEU A 653 -13.49 4.66 17.98
N GLY A 654 -14.14 3.99 18.92
CA GLY A 654 -15.59 3.86 18.92
C GLY A 654 -16.28 4.97 19.69
N GLY A 655 -17.33 4.62 20.43
CA GLY A 655 -18.22 5.55 21.13
C GLY A 655 -17.52 6.42 22.18
N VAL A 656 -18.03 7.62 22.39
CA VAL A 656 -17.54 8.59 23.37
C VAL A 656 -18.28 8.43 24.70
N PHE A 657 -17.54 8.48 25.80
CA PHE A 657 -18.05 8.56 27.16
C PHE A 657 -17.40 9.70 27.92
N LYS A 658 -18.06 10.17 28.98
CA LYS A 658 -17.58 11.26 29.82
C LYS A 658 -16.57 10.76 30.86
N VAL A 659 -15.51 11.53 31.04
CA VAL A 659 -14.46 11.30 32.04
C VAL A 659 -14.29 12.53 32.90
N GLU A 660 -14.49 12.33 34.20
CA GLU A 660 -14.20 13.31 35.24
C GLU A 660 -12.73 13.19 35.65
N TRP A 661 -11.88 14.11 35.18
CA TRP A 661 -10.46 14.12 35.50
C TRP A 661 -10.22 14.53 36.95
N ILE A 662 -9.51 13.68 37.71
CA ILE A 662 -9.20 13.91 39.13
C ILE A 662 -7.80 14.52 39.29
N ARG A 663 -6.82 13.98 38.55
CA ARG A 663 -5.45 14.52 38.48
C ARG A 663 -5.01 14.64 37.04
N LYS A 664 -4.37 15.76 36.70
CA LYS A 664 -3.90 16.09 35.34
C LYS A 664 -2.38 16.21 35.26
N GLU A 665 -1.68 16.05 36.38
CA GLU A 665 -0.22 16.12 36.47
C GLU A 665 0.44 14.83 35.98
N ASN A 666 1.67 14.95 35.46
CA ASN A 666 2.45 13.80 35.04
C ASN A 666 3.08 13.08 36.24
N LEU A 667 2.93 11.75 36.30
CA LEU A 667 3.67 10.87 37.21
C LEU A 667 4.75 10.09 36.43
N PRO A 668 6.05 10.35 36.67
CA PRO A 668 7.12 9.59 36.04
C PRO A 668 7.13 8.10 36.38
N PHE A 669 7.39 7.22 35.41
CA PHE A 669 7.37 5.77 35.60
C PHE A 669 8.35 5.25 36.65
N HIS A 670 9.44 5.97 36.93
CA HIS A 670 10.39 5.55 37.96
C HIS A 670 9.75 5.45 39.35
N PHE A 671 8.74 6.26 39.65
CA PHE A 671 7.99 6.17 40.91
C PHE A 671 7.14 4.90 41.00
N SER A 672 6.71 4.32 39.88
CA SER A 672 5.85 3.13 39.84
C SER A 672 6.59 1.81 39.61
N GLN A 673 7.93 1.80 39.58
CA GLN A 673 8.71 0.60 39.20
C GLN A 673 8.52 -0.62 40.13
N HIS A 674 8.14 -0.35 41.38
CA HIS A 674 7.89 -1.36 42.40
C HIS A 674 6.48 -1.99 42.29
N LEU A 675 5.58 -1.40 41.50
CA LEU A 675 4.21 -1.90 41.34
C LEU A 675 4.14 -2.95 40.22
N LEU A 676 3.73 -4.16 40.60
CA LEU A 676 3.46 -5.29 39.71
C LEU A 676 1.96 -5.56 39.69
N ASN A 677 1.42 -5.96 38.54
CA ASN A 677 0.00 -6.29 38.41
C ASN A 677 -0.21 -7.81 38.30
N PRO A 678 -0.76 -8.47 39.32
CA PRO A 678 -1.06 -9.91 39.27
C PRO A 678 -2.01 -10.30 38.14
N TRP A 679 -2.92 -9.40 37.75
CA TRP A 679 -3.87 -9.62 36.64
C TRP A 679 -3.24 -9.46 35.24
N ASN A 680 -1.92 -9.28 35.17
CA ASN A 680 -1.14 -9.22 33.95
C ASN A 680 0.21 -9.96 34.13
N GLU A 681 0.16 -11.21 34.59
CA GLU A 681 1.35 -12.08 34.75
C GLU A 681 2.43 -11.47 35.65
N ASN A 682 2.05 -10.72 36.69
CA ASN A 682 2.96 -9.98 37.58
C ASN A 682 3.92 -9.03 36.85
N LYS A 683 3.57 -8.56 35.66
CA LYS A 683 4.34 -7.54 34.93
C LYS A 683 4.22 -6.19 35.62
N LYS A 684 5.26 -5.36 35.47
CA LYS A 684 5.25 -3.96 35.95
C LYS A 684 4.07 -3.20 35.35
N VAL A 685 3.38 -2.40 36.17
CA VAL A 685 2.17 -1.65 35.76
C VAL A 685 2.42 -0.76 34.54
N GLN A 686 3.63 -0.19 34.40
CA GLN A 686 4.04 0.62 33.25
C GLN A 686 4.06 -0.13 31.90
N ILE A 687 4.17 -1.47 31.90
CA ILE A 687 4.21 -2.36 30.72
C ILE A 687 2.78 -2.79 30.29
N SER A 688 1.75 -2.25 30.94
CA SER A 688 0.36 -2.57 30.62
C SER A 688 -0.05 -2.14 29.20
N ARG A 689 -0.88 -2.96 28.54
CA ARG A 689 -1.50 -2.66 27.25
C ARG A 689 -2.68 -1.69 27.42
N ASP A 690 -3.18 -1.15 26.31
CA ASP A 690 -4.40 -0.35 26.32
C ASP A 690 -5.60 -1.18 26.80
N GLY A 691 -6.40 -0.63 27.71
CA GLY A 691 -7.55 -1.31 28.31
C GLY A 691 -7.19 -2.42 29.31
N GLN A 692 -5.93 -2.49 29.78
CA GLN A 692 -5.52 -3.47 30.78
C GLN A 692 -6.11 -3.12 32.14
N GLU A 693 -6.81 -4.07 32.76
CA GLU A 693 -7.32 -3.94 34.12
C GLU A 693 -6.20 -4.19 35.14
N LEU A 694 -6.20 -3.40 36.21
CA LEU A 694 -5.32 -3.54 37.36
C LEU A 694 -6.08 -4.12 38.53
N GLU A 695 -5.41 -4.98 39.29
CA GLU A 695 -5.92 -5.43 40.58
C GLU A 695 -6.20 -4.20 41.49
N PRO A 696 -7.35 -4.15 42.21
CA PRO A 696 -7.76 -2.99 42.99
C PRO A 696 -6.71 -2.44 43.95
N GLN A 697 -5.95 -3.32 44.62
CA GLN A 697 -4.89 -2.89 45.53
C GLN A 697 -3.75 -2.17 44.78
N VAL A 698 -3.36 -2.71 43.61
CA VAL A 698 -2.33 -2.12 42.73
C VAL A 698 -2.82 -0.80 42.14
N GLY A 699 -4.09 -0.72 41.73
CA GLY A 699 -4.71 0.50 41.21
C GLY A 699 -4.74 1.63 42.24
N VAL A 700 -5.10 1.32 43.49
CA VAL A 700 -5.08 2.28 44.61
C VAL A 700 -3.66 2.76 44.90
N GLN A 701 -2.69 1.83 44.99
CA GLN A 701 -1.29 2.18 45.23
C GLN A 701 -0.72 3.07 44.12
N LEU A 702 -1.04 2.80 42.86
CA LEU A 702 -0.60 3.63 41.73
C LEU A 702 -1.13 5.06 41.83
N ILE A 703 -2.38 5.25 42.22
CA ILE A 703 -3.00 6.57 42.38
C ILE A 703 -2.39 7.33 43.56
N GLN A 704 -2.05 6.65 44.66
CA GLN A 704 -1.41 7.27 45.84
C GLN A 704 -0.03 7.88 45.52
N LEU A 705 0.65 7.40 44.47
CA LEU A 705 1.94 7.98 44.05
C LEU A 705 1.81 9.44 43.58
N TRP A 706 0.64 9.87 43.09
CA TRP A 706 0.41 11.28 42.76
C TRP A 706 0.40 12.21 43.98
N GLN A 707 0.18 11.68 45.19
CA GLN A 707 0.19 12.47 46.43
C GLN A 707 1.62 12.79 46.90
N HIS A 708 2.63 12.08 46.36
CA HIS A 708 4.02 12.17 46.79
C HIS A 708 4.93 12.90 45.77
N ILE A 709 4.36 13.60 44.78
CA ILE A 709 5.12 14.38 43.80
C ILE A 709 5.58 15.70 44.46
N PRO A 710 6.89 15.96 44.63
CA PRO A 710 7.35 17.22 45.22
C PRO A 710 7.07 18.41 44.28
N GLU A 711 6.57 19.52 44.84
CA GLU A 711 6.09 20.72 44.14
C GLU A 711 7.13 21.41 43.21
N LYS A 712 8.42 21.04 43.27
CA LYS A 712 9.49 21.67 42.47
C LYS A 712 9.53 21.30 40.98
N ALA A 713 8.65 20.44 40.48
CA ALA A 713 8.58 20.10 39.05
C ALA A 713 7.62 20.98 38.22
N GLN A 714 6.91 21.94 38.84
CA GLN A 714 5.85 22.72 38.18
C GLN A 714 6.32 23.98 37.43
N GLN A 715 7.60 24.34 37.45
CA GLN A 715 8.13 25.55 36.78
C GLN A 715 9.24 25.23 35.78
N ARG A 716 8.91 24.60 34.66
CA ARG A 716 9.60 24.80 33.38
C ARG A 716 8.56 24.67 32.26
N LYS A 717 7.95 25.81 31.92
CA LYS A 717 7.27 26.00 30.63
C LYS A 717 8.21 26.77 29.72
#